data_AF-A0A2P5WUI1-F1
#
_entry.id   AF-A0A2P5WUI1-F1
#
_cell.length_a   1.000
_cell.length_b   1.000
_cell.length_c   1.000
_cell.angle_alpha   90.00
_cell.angle_beta   90.00
_cell.angle_gamma   90.00
#
_symmetry.space_group_name_H-M   'P 1'
#
loop_
_entity.id
_entity.type
_entity.pdbx_description
1 polymer ?
#
loop_
_entity_poly.entity_id
_entity_poly.type
_entity_poly.pdbx_seq_one_letter_code
_entity_poly.pdbx_strand_id
1 'polypeptide(L)'
;MTVSVANGRVLIVGATGFIGRFVADASLDAGRPTYVLVRPSSGNQYSKDKVAKALQDRGAILLNGLANDKELMVKLLKEHQIEIVISALGGATILDQLSLVEAIHSAGTVKRFLPSEFGHDVDRADPVEPGLTMYKEKRQVRRLIEKLEIPYTYICCNSIASWPYHNNTHPSEVIPPLDHFEIYGDGSVKAYFVAGTDIGKFTMKTVDDIRTLNKSVHFRPACNFYNMNELAALWERKIRRTLPRVTVTEEDLLSAAAENIIPQSVVASFTHDIFIKGCQINFPIEGPNETEACSLYPNEPFRTLDDCFNDFLAKMKDENMKQSDENTKQSNEIPPPKPVVEAFAITATWHVWVVDCCNLAVSFHGLCVKLGFERSPFVASALVFLYASFGKIFYARVLFDGMPKRDAVMWTAMLDGYAKHEEPTLGLELFREMVDAGVTPDWVVMLSLVLMCGQLGWLKHGKSVHGWCVRRWLGMELNLGNAIVDMYLKCAMLTYAHRVFDMMNQRDVISWSSLILGYGLSGNVTTALELFEDMIAKGIKPNEVTFLGILSACAHGGEAEIATSCFEMMRDYGVTPELKHYASMVDCLARAGLLEQAEDFIKEMPMEPDAAILGAIVAGSRVHNNVEVGERIAKKLISLEPEKAGYYVLLSNIYAAASKFDEAEKVRELMKGKNVSKVAGCSLIESKTWLSSSPKQ
;
A
#
# COMPACT_ATOMS: atom_id res chain seq x y z
N MET A 1 24.00 -29.50 45.63
CA MET A 1 24.78 -28.44 44.96
C MET A 1 24.47 -28.52 43.46
N THR A 2 23.50 -27.73 43.01
CA THR A 2 23.12 -27.61 41.60
C THR A 2 24.15 -26.74 40.90
N VAL A 3 25.04 -27.37 40.12
CA VAL A 3 25.92 -26.66 39.19
C VAL A 3 25.02 -25.99 38.17
N SER A 4 24.91 -24.65 38.24
CA SER A 4 24.34 -23.83 37.18
C SER A 4 25.12 -24.11 35.91
N VAL A 5 24.53 -24.88 34.99
CA VAL A 5 25.04 -24.99 33.62
C VAL A 5 24.84 -23.61 33.02
N ALA A 6 25.94 -22.90 32.76
CA ALA A 6 25.89 -21.62 32.08
C ALA A 6 25.31 -21.87 30.68
N ASN A 7 24.04 -21.54 30.47
CA ASN A 7 23.38 -21.69 29.17
C ASN A 7 24.14 -20.86 28.12
N GLY A 8 24.43 -21.48 26.97
CA GLY A 8 25.13 -20.81 25.87
C GLY A 8 24.42 -19.55 25.40
N ARG A 9 25.19 -18.53 24.99
CA ARG A 9 24.68 -17.23 24.53
C ARG A 9 24.07 -17.37 23.14
N VAL A 10 22.81 -16.94 23.01
CA VAL A 10 22.02 -17.12 21.77
C VAL A 10 21.88 -15.77 21.06
N LEU A 11 22.22 -15.71 19.78
CA LEU A 11 21.87 -14.60 18.90
C LEU A 11 20.70 -15.00 18.01
N ILE A 12 19.63 -14.22 18.05
CA ILE A 12 18.45 -14.40 17.21
C ILE A 12 18.42 -13.29 16.15
N VAL A 13 18.60 -13.67 14.90
CA VAL A 13 18.52 -12.80 13.73
C VAL A 13 17.09 -12.83 13.20
N GLY A 14 16.44 -11.67 13.11
CA GLY A 14 15.03 -11.59 12.70
C GLY A 14 14.02 -11.79 13.83
N ALA A 15 14.41 -11.56 15.10
CA ALA A 15 13.54 -11.75 16.27
C ALA A 15 12.27 -10.87 16.27
N THR A 16 12.27 -9.75 15.54
CA THR A 16 11.09 -8.88 15.40
C THR A 16 10.10 -9.38 14.33
N GLY A 17 10.40 -10.48 13.64
CA GLY A 17 9.49 -11.17 12.73
C GLY A 17 8.59 -12.18 13.45
N PHE A 18 7.63 -12.77 12.73
CA PHE A 18 6.63 -13.66 13.32
C PHE A 18 7.25 -14.86 14.08
N ILE A 19 8.01 -15.72 13.39
CA ILE A 19 8.67 -16.87 14.02
C ILE A 19 9.77 -16.43 14.99
N GLY A 20 10.57 -15.44 14.59
CA GLY A 20 11.67 -14.94 15.41
C GLY A 20 11.21 -14.50 16.81
N ARG A 21 10.00 -13.95 16.93
CA ARG A 21 9.42 -13.55 18.22
C ARG A 21 9.19 -14.74 19.13
N PHE A 22 8.57 -15.82 18.64
CA PHE A 22 8.33 -17.02 19.46
C PHE A 22 9.63 -17.68 19.90
N VAL A 23 10.65 -17.70 19.03
CA VAL A 23 11.98 -18.21 19.39
C VAL A 23 12.65 -17.34 20.45
N ALA A 24 12.55 -16.02 20.32
CA ALA A 24 13.11 -15.09 21.31
C ALA A 24 12.40 -15.19 22.66
N ASP A 25 11.07 -15.23 22.67
CA ASP A 25 10.27 -15.44 23.87
C ASP A 25 10.64 -16.76 24.55
N ALA A 26 10.74 -17.87 23.80
CA ALA A 26 11.14 -19.17 24.34
C ALA A 26 12.58 -19.20 24.87
N SER A 27 13.51 -18.47 24.24
CA SER A 27 14.89 -18.36 24.71
C SER A 27 14.97 -17.60 26.04
N LEU A 28 14.21 -16.52 26.17
CA LEU A 28 14.08 -15.75 27.41
C LEU A 28 13.39 -16.56 28.52
N ASP A 29 12.33 -17.29 28.21
CA ASP A 29 11.63 -18.18 29.16
C ASP A 29 12.53 -19.30 29.67
N ALA A 30 13.45 -19.79 28.83
CA ALA A 30 14.49 -20.75 29.22
C ALA A 30 15.64 -20.11 30.05
N GLY A 31 15.57 -18.81 30.37
CA GLY A 31 16.57 -18.10 31.16
C GLY A 31 17.93 -17.97 30.45
N ARG A 32 17.96 -17.96 29.12
CA ARG A 32 19.21 -17.84 28.35
C ARG A 32 19.62 -16.39 28.12
N PRO A 33 20.93 -16.08 28.13
CA PRO A 33 21.43 -14.81 27.61
C PRO A 33 21.07 -14.68 26.12
N THR A 34 20.07 -13.84 25.84
CA THR A 34 19.45 -13.73 24.52
C THR A 34 19.81 -12.39 23.89
N TYR A 35 20.47 -12.45 22.74
CA TYR A 35 20.85 -11.32 21.92
C TYR A 35 19.94 -11.27 20.70
N VAL A 36 19.51 -10.08 20.32
CA VAL A 36 18.61 -9.86 19.19
C VAL A 36 19.26 -8.91 18.21
N LEU A 37 19.43 -9.34 16.96
CA LEU A 37 19.91 -8.45 15.91
C LEU A 37 18.75 -7.58 15.40
N VAL A 38 18.86 -6.28 15.62
CA VAL A 38 17.91 -5.25 15.16
C VAL A 38 18.55 -4.49 14.01
N ARG A 39 17.80 -4.26 12.93
CA ARG A 39 18.30 -3.46 11.81
C ARG A 39 18.29 -1.98 12.21
N PRO A 40 19.33 -1.20 11.89
CA PRO A 40 19.32 0.24 12.12
C PRO A 40 18.10 0.87 11.45
N SER A 41 17.29 1.60 12.23
CA SER A 41 15.99 2.13 11.78
C SER A 41 16.17 3.13 10.63
N SER A 42 15.82 2.73 9.41
CA SER A 42 15.41 3.68 8.36
C SER A 42 13.97 4.09 8.66
N GLY A 43 13.79 5.29 9.23
CA GLY A 43 12.56 5.75 9.89
C GLY A 43 11.24 5.32 9.24
N ASN A 44 10.62 4.28 9.83
CA ASN A 44 9.19 3.97 9.97
C ASN A 44 9.00 2.46 10.21
N GLN A 45 9.41 1.97 11.40
CA GLN A 45 9.09 0.61 11.83
C GLN A 45 8.51 0.59 13.26
N TYR A 46 7.57 1.51 13.55
CA TYR A 46 6.94 1.65 14.87
C TYR A 46 6.48 0.31 15.48
N SER A 47 5.96 -0.62 14.67
CA SER A 47 5.58 -1.98 15.11
C SER A 47 6.78 -2.85 15.49
N LYS A 48 7.85 -2.90 14.70
CA LYS A 48 9.04 -3.72 15.00
C LYS A 48 9.87 -3.12 16.14
N ASP A 49 9.92 -1.79 16.24
CA ASP A 49 10.56 -1.09 17.35
C ASP A 49 9.83 -1.39 18.67
N LYS A 50 8.49 -1.46 18.65
CA LYS A 50 7.69 -1.90 19.80
C LYS A 50 7.99 -3.34 20.20
N VAL A 51 8.14 -4.26 19.23
CA VAL A 51 8.50 -5.66 19.51
C VAL A 51 9.93 -5.76 20.06
N ALA A 52 10.89 -5.07 19.46
CA ALA A 52 12.27 -5.03 19.94
C ALA A 52 12.35 -4.49 21.38
N LYS A 53 11.60 -3.41 21.67
CA LYS A 53 11.49 -2.86 23.01
C LYS A 53 10.85 -3.85 23.99
N ALA A 54 9.77 -4.52 23.60
CA ALA A 54 9.14 -5.55 24.44
C ALA A 54 10.09 -6.70 24.77
N LEU A 55 10.92 -7.14 23.81
CA LEU A 55 11.95 -8.16 24.06
C LEU A 55 13.06 -7.62 24.99
N GLN A 56 13.46 -6.37 24.81
CA GLN A 56 14.44 -5.71 25.68
C GLN A 56 13.92 -5.58 27.12
N ASP A 57 12.66 -5.19 27.31
CA ASP A 57 12.00 -5.09 28.61
C ASP A 57 11.93 -6.46 29.32
N ARG A 58 11.90 -7.55 28.55
CA ARG A 58 11.99 -8.94 29.04
C ARG A 58 13.42 -9.43 29.27
N GLY A 59 14.44 -8.60 29.03
CA GLY A 59 15.85 -8.91 29.30
C GLY A 59 16.69 -9.29 28.07
N ALA A 60 16.19 -9.14 26.85
CA ALA A 60 17.00 -9.34 25.65
C ALA A 60 18.00 -8.19 25.43
N ILE A 61 19.18 -8.52 24.90
CA ILE A 61 20.22 -7.55 24.55
C ILE A 61 20.09 -7.22 23.06
N LEU A 62 19.83 -5.96 22.73
CA LEU A 62 19.69 -5.51 21.36
C LEU A 62 21.07 -5.20 20.74
N LEU A 63 21.35 -5.82 19.59
CA LEU A 63 22.53 -5.55 18.78
C LEU A 63 22.10 -4.91 17.47
N ASN A 64 22.66 -3.75 17.11
CA ASN A 64 22.33 -3.08 15.87
C ASN A 64 23.23 -3.56 14.73
N GLY A 65 22.65 -4.00 13.63
CA GLY A 65 23.41 -4.43 12.46
C GLY A 65 22.58 -5.07 11.37
N LEU A 66 23.23 -5.35 10.24
CA LEU A 66 22.66 -6.10 9.13
C LEU A 66 23.31 -7.49 9.06
N ALA A 67 22.51 -8.52 8.84
CA ALA A 67 22.99 -9.90 8.76
C ALA A 67 23.93 -10.13 7.56
N ASN A 68 23.83 -9.28 6.52
CA ASN A 68 24.69 -9.32 5.35
C ASN A 68 26.02 -8.55 5.51
N ASP A 69 26.22 -7.85 6.63
CA ASP A 69 27.50 -7.22 6.96
C ASP A 69 28.40 -8.23 7.67
N LYS A 70 29.21 -8.94 6.88
CA LYS A 70 30.11 -10.00 7.38
C LYS A 70 31.07 -9.49 8.47
N GLU A 71 31.69 -8.33 8.27
CA GLU A 71 32.71 -7.81 9.19
C GLU A 71 32.09 -7.43 10.54
N LEU A 72 30.95 -6.75 10.51
CA LEU A 72 30.18 -6.43 11.71
C LEU A 72 29.73 -7.70 12.43
N MET A 73 29.18 -8.68 11.70
CA MET A 73 28.72 -9.92 12.30
C MET A 73 29.87 -10.71 12.95
N VAL A 74 31.06 -10.80 12.32
CA VAL A 74 32.25 -11.41 12.95
C VAL A 74 32.61 -10.69 14.25
N LYS A 75 32.59 -9.35 14.24
CA LYS A 75 32.87 -8.55 15.44
C LYS A 75 31.86 -8.85 16.55
N LEU A 76 30.56 -8.77 16.26
CA LEU A 76 29.50 -8.99 17.25
C LEU A 76 29.54 -10.41 17.83
N LEU A 77 29.74 -11.43 17.00
CA LEU A 77 29.83 -12.82 17.44
C LEU A 77 31.01 -13.04 18.40
N LYS A 78 32.18 -12.45 18.11
CA LYS A 78 33.37 -12.53 18.97
C LYS A 78 33.24 -11.69 20.24
N GLU A 79 32.79 -10.44 20.12
CA GLU A 79 32.68 -9.50 21.24
C GLU A 79 31.74 -10.03 22.32
N HIS A 80 30.60 -10.60 21.90
CA HIS A 80 29.61 -11.15 22.82
C HIS A 80 29.79 -12.65 23.10
N GLN A 81 30.80 -13.31 22.53
CA GLN A 81 31.04 -14.76 22.63
C GLN A 81 29.77 -15.57 22.35
N ILE A 82 29.13 -15.27 21.23
CA ILE A 82 27.90 -15.94 20.82
C ILE A 82 28.21 -17.40 20.47
N GLU A 83 27.51 -18.32 21.11
CA GLU A 83 27.69 -19.76 20.93
C GLU A 83 26.61 -20.38 20.03
N ILE A 84 25.42 -19.78 20.00
CA ILE A 84 24.29 -20.28 19.20
C ILE A 84 23.75 -19.13 18.37
N VAL A 85 23.55 -19.38 17.08
CA VAL A 85 22.88 -18.42 16.19
C VAL A 85 21.59 -19.07 15.67
N ILE A 86 20.47 -18.36 15.77
CA ILE A 86 19.19 -18.75 15.19
C ILE A 86 18.76 -17.65 14.22
N SER A 87 18.55 -18.00 12.96
CA SER A 87 18.10 -17.07 11.93
C SER A 87 16.65 -17.34 11.58
N ALA A 88 15.81 -16.32 11.64
CA ALA A 88 14.41 -16.34 11.23
C ALA A 88 14.15 -15.33 10.09
N LEU A 89 15.14 -15.13 9.20
CA LEU A 89 15.04 -14.26 8.02
C LEU A 89 14.12 -14.85 6.95
N GLY A 90 13.16 -14.06 6.45
CA GLY A 90 12.21 -14.49 5.42
C GLY A 90 12.26 -13.63 4.15
N GLY A 91 11.55 -14.08 3.11
CA GLY A 91 11.37 -13.36 1.85
C GLY A 91 12.69 -12.96 1.20
N ALA A 92 12.78 -11.70 0.74
CA ALA A 92 13.97 -11.16 0.06
C ALA A 92 15.27 -11.15 0.89
N THR A 93 15.21 -11.48 2.19
CA THR A 93 16.38 -11.46 3.09
C THR A 93 16.95 -12.86 3.36
N ILE A 94 16.45 -13.91 2.68
CA ILE A 94 16.96 -15.28 2.86
C ILE A 94 18.44 -15.38 2.49
N LEU A 95 18.86 -14.73 1.40
CA LEU A 95 20.25 -14.76 0.94
C LEU A 95 21.21 -13.91 1.78
N ASP A 96 20.72 -12.99 2.62
CA ASP A 96 21.56 -12.29 3.60
C ASP A 96 22.27 -13.29 4.54
N GLN A 97 21.70 -14.50 4.70
CA GLN A 97 22.30 -15.58 5.47
C GLN A 97 23.62 -16.08 4.90
N LEU A 98 23.90 -15.92 3.60
CA LEU A 98 25.18 -16.37 3.03
C LEU A 98 26.36 -15.65 3.72
N SER A 99 26.25 -14.34 3.89
CA SER A 99 27.24 -13.53 4.60
C SER A 99 27.27 -13.85 6.09
N LEU A 100 26.11 -14.13 6.71
CA LEU A 100 26.02 -14.57 8.10
C LEU A 100 26.74 -15.91 8.31
N VAL A 101 26.57 -16.87 7.41
CA VAL A 101 27.22 -18.19 7.44
C VAL A 101 28.73 -18.05 7.34
N GLU A 102 29.23 -17.19 6.44
CA GLU A 102 30.65 -16.88 6.37
C GLU A 102 31.19 -16.18 7.63
N ALA A 103 30.39 -15.29 8.22
CA ALA A 103 30.74 -14.63 9.48
C ALA A 103 30.79 -15.62 10.65
N ILE A 104 29.86 -16.56 10.72
CA ILE A 104 29.83 -17.65 11.70
C ILE A 104 31.10 -18.50 11.60
N HIS A 105 31.46 -18.93 10.38
CA HIS A 105 32.68 -19.70 10.14
C HIS A 105 33.94 -18.91 10.54
N SER A 106 34.01 -17.62 10.20
CA SER A 106 35.15 -16.75 10.50
C SER A 106 35.25 -16.37 11.99
N ALA A 107 34.11 -16.37 12.70
CA ALA A 107 34.05 -16.05 14.12
C ALA A 107 34.61 -17.20 14.98
N GLY A 108 34.27 -18.44 14.64
CA GLY A 108 34.71 -19.64 15.36
C GLY A 108 34.11 -19.82 16.76
N THR A 109 33.27 -18.89 17.24
CA THR A 109 32.63 -18.96 18.56
C THR A 109 31.35 -19.79 18.57
N VAL A 110 30.72 -19.96 17.41
CA VAL A 110 29.39 -20.57 17.28
C VAL A 110 29.50 -22.09 17.23
N LYS A 111 28.91 -22.74 18.23
CA LYS A 111 28.82 -24.19 18.39
C LYS A 111 27.60 -24.81 17.70
N ARG A 112 26.63 -23.98 17.32
CA ARG A 112 25.33 -24.41 16.77
C ARG A 112 24.68 -23.29 15.96
N PHE A 113 24.34 -23.57 14.71
CA PHE A 113 23.57 -22.68 13.85
C PHE A 113 22.22 -23.29 13.45
N LEU A 114 21.14 -22.55 13.66
CA LEU A 114 19.81 -22.88 13.16
C LEU A 114 19.47 -21.86 12.06
N PRO A 115 19.61 -22.20 10.77
CA PRO A 115 19.26 -21.28 9.69
C PRO A 115 17.74 -21.09 9.59
N SER A 116 17.34 -20.10 8.77
CA SER A 116 15.93 -19.76 8.55
C SER A 116 15.20 -20.76 7.64
N GLU A 117 15.02 -21.95 8.19
CA GLU A 117 14.33 -23.07 7.57
C GLU A 117 13.04 -23.42 8.29
N PHE A 118 12.43 -22.46 8.98
CA PHE A 118 11.12 -22.63 9.61
C PHE A 118 10.02 -22.78 8.53
N GLY A 119 9.66 -24.02 8.23
CA GLY A 119 8.67 -24.40 7.23
C GLY A 119 8.81 -25.88 6.84
N HIS A 120 8.67 -26.19 5.55
CA HIS A 120 8.88 -27.55 5.04
C HIS A 120 10.37 -27.85 4.86
N ASP A 121 10.71 -29.14 4.77
CA ASP A 121 12.05 -29.55 4.41
C ASP A 121 12.41 -29.03 3.01
N VAL A 122 13.47 -28.22 2.96
CA VAL A 122 13.80 -27.50 1.74
C VAL A 122 14.31 -28.37 0.60
N ASP A 123 14.81 -29.58 0.90
CA ASP A 123 15.25 -30.53 -0.12
C ASP A 123 14.12 -31.42 -0.65
N ARG A 124 12.98 -31.48 0.07
CA ARG A 124 11.84 -32.34 -0.30
C ARG A 124 10.65 -31.56 -0.87
N ALA A 125 10.46 -30.33 -0.42
CA ALA A 125 9.48 -29.43 -1.02
C ALA A 125 9.96 -29.01 -2.40
N ASP A 126 9.10 -29.11 -3.42
CA ASP A 126 9.39 -28.67 -4.78
C ASP A 126 8.19 -27.92 -5.36
N PRO A 127 7.86 -26.76 -4.76
CA PRO A 127 6.73 -25.96 -5.21
C PRO A 127 6.98 -25.41 -6.62
N VAL A 128 5.91 -24.97 -7.30
CA VAL A 128 6.05 -24.25 -8.59
C VAL A 128 6.55 -22.82 -8.38
N GLU A 129 7.01 -22.14 -9.43
CA GLU A 129 7.31 -20.70 -9.32
C GLU A 129 6.03 -19.91 -8.98
N PRO A 130 6.11 -18.81 -8.19
CA PRO A 130 7.32 -18.16 -7.66
C PRO A 130 7.90 -18.76 -6.36
N GLY A 131 7.20 -19.70 -5.71
CA GLY A 131 7.66 -20.32 -4.45
C GLY A 131 8.94 -21.13 -4.59
N LEU A 132 9.16 -21.73 -5.76
CA LEU A 132 10.36 -22.51 -6.08
C LEU A 132 11.66 -21.73 -5.88
N THR A 133 11.69 -20.47 -6.33
CA THR A 133 12.88 -19.60 -6.17
C THR A 133 13.28 -19.48 -4.69
N MET A 134 12.31 -19.29 -3.78
CA MET A 134 12.58 -19.18 -2.34
C MET A 134 13.22 -20.47 -1.78
N TYR A 135 12.76 -21.64 -2.23
CA TYR A 135 13.34 -22.93 -1.81
C TYR A 135 14.73 -23.14 -2.39
N LYS A 136 14.98 -22.73 -3.65
CA LYS A 136 16.33 -22.74 -4.25
C LYS A 136 17.30 -21.88 -3.43
N GLU A 137 16.90 -20.69 -3.01
CA GLU A 137 17.71 -19.82 -2.15
C GLU A 137 18.01 -20.45 -0.79
N LYS A 138 17.02 -21.07 -0.14
CA LYS A 138 17.25 -21.80 1.12
C LYS A 138 18.21 -22.99 0.93
N ARG A 139 18.05 -23.76 -0.15
CA ARG A 139 18.98 -24.86 -0.51
C ARG A 139 20.40 -24.33 -0.68
N GLN A 140 20.60 -23.16 -1.29
CA GLN A 140 21.94 -22.55 -1.41
C GLN A 140 22.57 -22.27 -0.04
N VAL A 141 21.80 -21.72 0.90
CA VAL A 141 22.26 -21.49 2.28
C VAL A 141 22.63 -22.81 2.95
N ARG A 142 21.79 -23.85 2.84
CA ARG A 142 22.04 -25.20 3.36
C ARG A 142 23.37 -25.79 2.83
N ARG A 143 23.58 -25.72 1.51
CA ARG A 143 24.83 -26.23 0.88
C ARG A 143 26.06 -25.47 1.34
N LEU A 144 25.96 -24.17 1.60
CA LEU A 144 27.09 -23.39 2.14
C LEU A 144 27.42 -23.78 3.58
N ILE A 145 26.39 -23.98 4.42
CA ILE A 145 26.56 -24.43 5.82
C ILE A 145 27.29 -25.77 5.86
N GLU A 146 26.82 -26.75 5.07
CA GLU A 146 27.43 -28.07 4.96
C GLU A 146 28.86 -28.00 4.42
N LYS A 147 29.09 -27.20 3.36
CA LYS A 147 30.42 -27.01 2.77
C LYS A 147 31.43 -26.42 3.75
N LEU A 148 31.01 -25.52 4.64
CA LEU A 148 31.85 -24.89 5.64
C LEU A 148 31.90 -25.66 6.98
N GLU A 149 31.27 -26.84 7.03
CA GLU A 149 31.21 -27.74 8.19
C GLU A 149 30.73 -27.04 9.48
N ILE A 150 29.85 -26.04 9.34
CA ILE A 150 29.29 -25.34 10.50
C ILE A 150 28.29 -26.28 11.19
N PRO A 151 28.42 -26.51 12.51
CA PRO A 151 27.46 -27.34 13.23
C PRO A 151 26.05 -26.78 13.13
N TYR A 152 25.10 -27.57 12.63
CA TYR A 152 23.76 -27.08 12.32
C TYR A 152 22.65 -27.88 13.01
N THR A 153 21.45 -27.33 13.01
CA THR A 153 20.18 -28.05 13.23
C THR A 153 19.13 -27.40 12.34
N TYR A 154 18.51 -28.17 11.44
CA TYR A 154 17.44 -27.68 10.57
C TYR A 154 16.09 -27.95 11.23
N ILE A 155 15.19 -26.96 11.28
CA ILE A 155 13.89 -27.06 11.95
C ILE A 155 12.78 -27.13 10.90
N CYS A 156 12.30 -28.34 10.61
CA CYS A 156 11.20 -28.58 9.68
C CYS A 156 9.88 -28.55 10.47
N CYS A 157 9.34 -27.35 10.70
CA CYS A 157 8.14 -27.15 11.51
C CYS A 157 6.81 -27.29 10.77
N ASN A 158 6.82 -27.68 9.47
CA ASN A 158 5.63 -27.89 8.66
C ASN A 158 4.71 -26.65 8.60
N SER A 159 3.39 -26.83 8.52
CA SER A 159 2.43 -25.73 8.41
C SER A 159 2.33 -24.99 9.73
N ILE A 160 2.62 -23.69 9.68
CA ILE A 160 2.47 -22.79 10.81
C ILE A 160 1.01 -22.30 10.81
N ALA A 161 0.36 -22.31 11.98
CA ALA A 161 -1.03 -21.91 12.21
C ALA A 161 -2.10 -23.00 12.04
N SER A 162 -3.36 -22.58 12.07
CA SER A 162 -4.54 -23.40 12.36
C SER A 162 -5.53 -23.52 11.19
N TRP A 163 -5.39 -22.66 10.19
CA TRP A 163 -6.12 -22.71 8.92
C TRP A 163 -5.15 -22.31 7.79
N PRO A 164 -5.34 -22.76 6.53
CA PRO A 164 -4.50 -22.31 5.42
C PRO A 164 -4.60 -20.81 5.15
N TYR A 165 -3.60 -20.29 4.46
CA TYR A 165 -3.56 -18.91 4.02
C TYR A 165 -4.68 -18.64 3.01
N HIS A 166 -5.64 -17.81 3.38
CA HIS A 166 -6.65 -17.27 2.47
C HIS A 166 -6.22 -15.89 1.92
N ASN A 167 -5.30 -15.21 2.61
CA ASN A 167 -4.67 -13.95 2.19
C ASN A 167 -3.29 -13.81 2.84
N ASN A 168 -2.61 -12.68 2.64
CA ASN A 168 -1.26 -12.46 3.15
C ASN A 168 -1.17 -12.15 4.66
N THR A 169 -2.28 -12.34 5.38
CA THR A 169 -2.34 -12.20 6.83
C THR A 169 -2.04 -13.56 7.47
N HIS A 170 -1.24 -13.57 8.54
CA HIS A 170 -0.85 -14.82 9.16
C HIS A 170 -2.10 -15.56 9.69
N PRO A 171 -2.32 -16.87 9.41
CA PRO A 171 -3.59 -17.54 9.73
C PRO A 171 -3.87 -17.73 11.23
N SER A 172 -2.91 -17.37 12.10
CA SER A 172 -3.15 -17.27 13.55
C SER A 172 -3.76 -15.92 13.98
N GLU A 173 -3.73 -14.94 13.09
CA GLU A 173 -4.22 -13.57 13.30
C GLU A 173 -5.61 -13.36 12.69
N VAL A 174 -6.01 -14.19 11.71
CA VAL A 174 -7.32 -14.15 11.07
C VAL A 174 -8.20 -15.29 11.59
N ILE A 175 -9.46 -14.99 11.87
CA ILE A 175 -10.46 -15.99 12.23
C ILE A 175 -10.75 -16.87 11.00
N PRO A 176 -10.89 -18.21 11.13
CA PRO A 176 -11.24 -19.06 10.00
C PRO A 176 -12.56 -18.61 9.33
N PRO A 177 -12.77 -18.92 8.04
CA PRO A 177 -13.90 -18.40 7.28
C PRO A 177 -15.27 -18.61 7.93
N LEU A 178 -16.18 -17.65 7.74
CA LEU A 178 -17.54 -17.66 8.31
C LEU A 178 -18.64 -17.76 7.23
N ASP A 179 -18.24 -17.69 5.97
CA ASP A 179 -19.08 -17.66 4.79
C ASP A 179 -18.95 -18.93 3.95
N HIS A 180 -17.74 -19.35 3.58
CA HIS A 180 -17.46 -20.59 2.85
C HIS A 180 -16.02 -21.09 3.07
N PHE A 181 -15.75 -22.36 2.75
CA PHE A 181 -14.39 -22.91 2.74
C PHE A 181 -13.87 -23.15 1.33
N GLU A 182 -12.64 -22.72 1.06
CA GLU A 182 -11.87 -23.20 -0.08
C GLU A 182 -11.30 -24.59 0.23
N ILE A 183 -11.67 -25.58 -0.57
CA ILE A 183 -11.18 -26.95 -0.46
C ILE A 183 -10.25 -27.23 -1.64
N TYR A 184 -8.95 -27.37 -1.36
CA TYR A 184 -7.94 -27.64 -2.38
C TYR A 184 -7.99 -29.11 -2.83
N GLY A 185 -8.14 -29.34 -4.13
CA GLY A 185 -8.32 -30.68 -4.70
C GLY A 185 -9.61 -31.33 -4.19
N ASP A 186 -9.53 -32.57 -3.71
CA ASP A 186 -10.65 -33.24 -3.04
C ASP A 186 -10.67 -32.98 -1.51
N GLY A 187 -9.70 -32.21 -1.00
CA GLY A 187 -9.54 -31.91 0.42
C GLY A 187 -9.11 -33.08 1.29
N SER A 188 -8.60 -34.18 0.70
CA SER A 188 -8.22 -35.41 1.42
C SER A 188 -6.76 -35.41 1.91
N VAL A 189 -5.88 -34.65 1.25
CA VAL A 189 -4.45 -34.57 1.55
C VAL A 189 -4.22 -33.97 2.94
N LYS A 190 -3.49 -34.71 3.78
CA LYS A 190 -3.18 -34.30 5.15
C LYS A 190 -1.90 -33.46 5.22
N ALA A 191 -1.86 -32.59 6.22
CA ALA A 191 -0.69 -31.80 6.59
C ALA A 191 -0.52 -31.80 8.12
N TYR A 192 0.69 -31.46 8.58
CA TYR A 192 0.98 -31.28 10.00
C TYR A 192 0.94 -29.80 10.35
N PHE A 193 0.24 -29.46 11.43
CA PHE A 193 0.09 -28.08 11.89
C PHE A 193 0.78 -27.86 13.23
N VAL A 194 1.54 -26.77 13.33
CA VAL A 194 2.31 -26.44 14.53
C VAL A 194 2.07 -24.99 14.94
N ALA A 195 1.75 -24.78 16.22
CA ALA A 195 1.58 -23.45 16.79
C ALA A 195 2.93 -22.72 16.92
N GLY A 196 2.95 -21.41 16.70
CA GLY A 196 4.17 -20.60 16.83
C GLY A 196 4.86 -20.74 18.19
N THR A 197 4.09 -20.85 19.27
CA THR A 197 4.60 -21.10 20.63
C THR A 197 5.33 -22.42 20.75
N ASP A 198 4.84 -23.49 20.10
CA ASP A 198 5.53 -24.78 20.08
C ASP A 198 6.77 -24.73 19.21
N ILE A 199 6.74 -23.99 18.09
CA ILE A 199 7.93 -23.79 17.26
C ILE A 199 9.05 -23.19 18.11
N GLY A 200 8.78 -22.12 18.86
CA GLY A 200 9.76 -21.54 19.79
C GLY A 200 10.24 -22.55 20.85
N LYS A 201 9.30 -23.22 21.53
CA LYS A 201 9.57 -24.19 22.61
C LYS A 201 10.47 -25.34 22.16
N PHE A 202 10.11 -26.01 21.06
CA PHE A 202 10.87 -27.15 20.54
C PHE A 202 12.18 -26.73 19.89
N THR A 203 12.22 -25.58 19.21
CA THR A 203 13.48 -25.01 18.70
C THR A 203 14.48 -24.85 19.85
N MET A 204 14.08 -24.24 20.96
CA MET A 204 14.98 -24.06 22.11
C MET A 204 15.41 -25.35 22.80
N LYS A 205 14.58 -26.40 22.77
CA LYS A 205 14.97 -27.73 23.25
C LYS A 205 16.07 -28.37 22.39
N THR A 206 16.06 -28.11 21.08
CA THR A 206 17.06 -28.68 20.15
C THR A 206 18.44 -28.06 20.31
N VAL A 207 18.51 -26.80 20.74
CA VAL A 207 19.76 -26.01 20.80
C VAL A 207 20.90 -26.72 21.57
N ASP A 208 20.57 -27.34 22.72
CA ASP A 208 21.52 -28.06 23.56
C ASP A 208 21.43 -29.59 23.43
N ASP A 209 20.46 -30.10 22.66
CA ASP A 209 20.28 -31.55 22.52
C ASP A 209 21.24 -32.10 21.46
N ILE A 210 22.29 -32.78 21.94
CA ILE A 210 23.31 -33.38 21.07
C ILE A 210 22.71 -34.35 20.03
N ARG A 211 21.54 -34.94 20.31
CA ARG A 211 20.87 -35.86 19.38
C ARG A 211 20.35 -35.15 18.13
N THR A 212 20.24 -33.81 18.16
CA THR A 212 19.80 -32.95 17.06
C THR A 212 20.95 -32.27 16.30
N LEU A 213 22.20 -32.54 16.72
CA LEU A 213 23.39 -32.00 16.06
C LEU A 213 23.54 -32.54 14.64
N ASN A 214 23.66 -31.63 13.68
CA ASN A 214 23.77 -31.91 12.25
C ASN A 214 22.59 -32.73 11.73
N LYS A 215 21.38 -32.44 12.24
CA LYS A 215 20.15 -33.12 11.83
C LYS A 215 19.05 -32.16 11.38
N SER A 216 18.18 -32.67 10.53
CA SER A 216 16.84 -32.13 10.28
C SER A 216 15.88 -32.67 11.35
N VAL A 217 15.30 -31.76 12.13
CA VAL A 217 14.31 -32.07 13.16
C VAL A 217 12.92 -31.76 12.61
N HIS A 218 12.11 -32.79 12.41
CA HIS A 218 10.77 -32.68 11.86
C HIS A 218 9.72 -32.61 12.97
N PHE A 219 8.81 -31.64 12.87
CA PHE A 219 7.69 -31.50 13.80
C PHE A 219 6.44 -32.11 13.17
N ARG A 220 6.20 -33.40 13.46
CA ARG A 220 5.03 -34.15 13.00
C ARG A 220 4.12 -34.57 14.16
N PRO A 221 3.50 -33.61 14.87
CA PRO A 221 2.60 -33.94 15.97
C PRO A 221 1.37 -34.72 15.48
N ALA A 222 1.23 -35.96 15.94
CA ALA A 222 0.09 -36.81 15.59
C ALA A 222 -1.26 -36.19 16.01
N CYS A 223 -1.27 -35.34 17.04
CA CYS A 223 -2.48 -34.61 17.47
C CYS A 223 -2.91 -33.49 16.52
N ASN A 224 -2.05 -33.05 15.59
CA ASN A 224 -2.33 -31.98 14.62
C ASN A 224 -2.12 -32.45 13.18
N PHE A 225 -2.62 -33.64 12.86
CA PHE A 225 -2.53 -34.26 11.55
C PHE A 225 -3.89 -34.28 10.83
N TYR A 226 -4.15 -33.25 10.03
CA TYR A 226 -5.48 -32.97 9.46
C TYR A 226 -5.43 -32.70 7.96
N ASN A 227 -6.51 -33.04 7.25
CA ASN A 227 -6.80 -32.51 5.91
C ASN A 227 -7.84 -31.37 5.94
N MET A 228 -8.08 -30.75 4.78
CA MET A 228 -9.00 -29.61 4.66
C MET A 228 -10.43 -29.94 5.09
N ASN A 229 -10.92 -31.13 4.76
CA ASN A 229 -12.27 -31.55 5.14
C ASN A 229 -12.41 -31.74 6.66
N GLU A 230 -11.40 -32.33 7.30
CA GLU A 230 -11.35 -32.53 8.75
C GLU A 230 -11.22 -31.19 9.49
N LEU A 231 -10.41 -30.25 8.99
CA LEU A 231 -10.31 -28.89 9.54
C LEU A 231 -11.64 -28.15 9.43
N ALA A 232 -12.28 -28.18 8.25
CA ALA A 232 -13.59 -27.55 8.03
C ALA A 232 -14.60 -28.09 9.04
N ALA A 233 -14.69 -29.42 9.17
CA ALA A 233 -15.58 -30.07 10.13
C ALA A 233 -15.28 -29.71 11.59
N LEU A 234 -13.99 -29.52 11.94
CA LEU A 234 -13.59 -29.07 13.27
C LEU A 234 -14.08 -27.64 13.53
N TRP A 235 -13.93 -26.73 12.57
CA TRP A 235 -14.40 -25.35 12.69
C TRP A 235 -15.92 -25.26 12.74
N GLU A 236 -16.62 -25.97 11.85
CA GLU A 236 -18.09 -26.04 11.83
C GLU A 236 -18.67 -26.50 13.18
N ARG A 237 -18.02 -27.46 13.84
CA ARG A 237 -18.39 -27.91 15.18
C ARG A 237 -18.24 -26.83 16.23
N LYS A 238 -17.21 -25.97 16.11
CA LYS A 238 -16.94 -24.85 17.02
C LYS A 238 -17.98 -23.74 16.85
N ILE A 239 -18.30 -23.37 15.61
CA ILE A 239 -19.29 -22.32 15.30
C ILE A 239 -20.74 -22.80 15.26
N ARG A 240 -20.96 -24.13 15.35
CA ARG A 240 -22.27 -24.80 15.25
C ARG A 240 -23.04 -24.45 13.98
N ARG A 241 -22.32 -24.29 12.86
CA ARG A 241 -22.86 -23.96 11.54
C ARG A 241 -22.11 -24.76 10.49
N THR A 242 -22.81 -25.22 9.46
CA THR A 242 -22.21 -25.80 8.26
C THR A 242 -22.02 -24.69 7.23
N LEU A 243 -20.86 -24.66 6.58
CA LEU A 243 -20.54 -23.67 5.55
C LEU A 243 -20.41 -24.36 4.17
N PRO A 244 -20.79 -23.68 3.07
CA PRO A 244 -20.49 -24.11 1.71
C PRO A 244 -19.00 -24.42 1.53
N ARG A 245 -18.71 -25.42 0.70
CA ARG A 245 -17.35 -25.80 0.29
C ARG A 245 -17.20 -25.49 -1.19
N VAL A 246 -16.21 -24.67 -1.53
CA VAL A 246 -15.85 -24.33 -2.90
C VAL A 246 -14.57 -25.07 -3.22
N THR A 247 -14.61 -25.94 -4.22
CA THR A 247 -13.42 -26.67 -4.67
C THR A 247 -12.51 -25.75 -5.46
N VAL A 248 -11.24 -25.72 -5.09
CA VAL A 248 -10.16 -25.10 -5.86
C VAL A 248 -9.33 -26.22 -6.46
N THR A 249 -9.31 -26.32 -7.79
CA THR A 249 -8.62 -27.42 -8.47
C THR A 249 -7.11 -27.22 -8.48
N GLU A 250 -6.36 -28.28 -8.81
CA GLU A 250 -4.92 -28.16 -9.04
C GLU A 250 -4.61 -27.14 -10.15
N GLU A 251 -5.40 -27.13 -11.22
CA GLU A 251 -5.23 -26.21 -12.35
C GLU A 251 -5.46 -24.76 -11.93
N ASP A 252 -6.46 -24.49 -11.09
CA ASP A 252 -6.72 -23.14 -10.55
C ASP A 252 -5.53 -22.63 -9.73
N LEU A 253 -4.96 -23.47 -8.85
CA LEU A 253 -3.78 -23.12 -8.05
C LEU A 253 -2.55 -22.87 -8.92
N LEU A 254 -2.33 -23.71 -9.93
CA LEU A 254 -1.22 -23.55 -10.88
C LEU A 254 -1.37 -22.28 -11.71
N SER A 255 -2.59 -21.95 -12.15
CA SER A 255 -2.90 -20.70 -12.85
C SER A 255 -2.62 -19.50 -11.94
N ALA A 256 -3.16 -19.50 -10.72
CA ALA A 256 -2.94 -18.44 -9.75
C ALA A 256 -1.46 -18.26 -9.39
N ALA A 257 -0.67 -19.34 -9.33
CA ALA A 257 0.78 -19.27 -9.17
C ALA A 257 1.47 -18.65 -10.40
N ALA A 258 1.05 -19.03 -11.61
CA ALA A 258 1.62 -18.54 -12.86
C ALA A 258 1.37 -17.05 -13.13
N GLU A 259 0.31 -16.46 -12.56
CA GLU A 259 0.00 -15.03 -12.66
C GLU A 259 1.09 -14.12 -12.07
N ASN A 260 1.96 -14.64 -11.20
CA ASN A 260 3.03 -13.90 -10.53
C ASN A 260 2.55 -12.63 -9.79
N ILE A 261 1.33 -12.68 -9.24
CA ILE A 261 0.79 -11.66 -8.37
C ILE A 261 1.37 -11.84 -6.96
N ILE A 262 2.33 -10.98 -6.71
CA ILE A 262 2.99 -10.63 -5.47
C ILE A 262 2.11 -10.20 -4.26
N PRO A 263 1.67 -10.98 -3.24
CA PRO A 263 2.09 -12.29 -2.68
C PRO A 263 1.25 -13.53 -3.01
N GLN A 264 0.05 -13.39 -3.57
CA GLN A 264 -0.95 -14.44 -3.74
C GLN A 264 -0.40 -15.65 -4.49
N SER A 265 0.42 -15.43 -5.52
CA SER A 265 1.05 -16.51 -6.29
C SER A 265 2.04 -17.33 -5.48
N VAL A 266 2.71 -16.75 -4.48
CA VAL A 266 3.60 -17.50 -3.55
C VAL A 266 2.75 -18.39 -2.64
N VAL A 267 1.64 -17.85 -2.14
CA VAL A 267 0.70 -18.62 -1.32
C VAL A 267 0.10 -19.77 -2.12
N ALA A 268 -0.39 -19.52 -3.35
CA ALA A 268 -0.93 -20.55 -4.23
C ALA A 268 0.10 -21.65 -4.54
N SER A 269 1.35 -21.25 -4.81
CA SER A 269 2.49 -22.15 -5.03
C SER A 269 2.76 -23.07 -3.82
N PHE A 270 2.77 -22.55 -2.60
CA PHE A 270 2.95 -23.39 -1.40
C PHE A 270 1.71 -24.22 -1.07
N THR A 271 0.51 -23.67 -1.23
CA THR A 271 -0.75 -24.40 -1.03
C THR A 271 -0.84 -25.61 -1.98
N HIS A 272 -0.41 -25.46 -3.23
CA HIS A 272 -0.28 -26.57 -4.18
C HIS A 272 0.68 -27.65 -3.69
N ASP A 273 1.89 -27.28 -3.30
CA ASP A 273 2.90 -28.23 -2.79
C ASP A 273 2.42 -28.99 -1.53
N ILE A 274 1.72 -28.31 -0.61
CA ILE A 274 1.22 -28.92 0.64
C ILE A 274 -0.01 -29.78 0.38
N PHE A 275 -1.08 -29.18 -0.15
CA PHE A 275 -2.42 -29.76 -0.12
C PHE A 275 -2.81 -30.47 -1.42
N ILE A 276 -1.99 -30.37 -2.47
CA ILE A 276 -2.14 -31.18 -3.68
C ILE A 276 -1.02 -32.21 -3.77
N LYS A 277 0.24 -31.79 -3.64
CA LYS A 277 1.40 -32.71 -3.75
C LYS A 277 1.74 -33.44 -2.47
N GLY A 278 1.18 -33.05 -1.31
CA GLY A 278 1.40 -33.76 -0.04
C GLY A 278 2.87 -33.73 0.41
N CYS A 279 3.59 -32.64 0.14
CA CYS A 279 5.05 -32.60 0.33
C CYS A 279 5.48 -32.94 1.77
N GLN A 280 4.64 -32.69 2.78
CA GLN A 280 4.93 -32.95 4.19
C GLN A 280 4.73 -34.41 4.62
N ILE A 281 4.00 -35.22 3.87
CA ILE A 281 3.54 -36.56 4.28
C ILE A 281 4.07 -37.68 3.40
N ASN A 282 4.53 -37.36 2.18
CA ASN A 282 4.93 -38.34 1.17
C ASN A 282 6.35 -38.89 1.36
N PHE A 283 6.89 -38.85 2.57
CA PHE A 283 8.22 -39.39 2.88
C PHE A 283 8.34 -39.90 4.33
N PRO A 284 9.06 -41.02 4.54
CA PRO A 284 9.41 -41.50 5.89
C PRO A 284 10.59 -40.70 6.48
N ILE A 285 10.69 -40.67 7.80
CA ILE A 285 11.82 -40.07 8.52
C ILE A 285 12.68 -41.20 9.08
N GLU A 286 13.54 -41.74 8.23
CA GLU A 286 14.40 -42.89 8.54
C GLU A 286 15.88 -42.61 8.25
N GLY A 287 16.20 -41.40 7.75
CA GLY A 287 17.57 -41.02 7.43
C GLY A 287 18.47 -40.84 8.67
N PRO A 288 19.79 -41.10 8.55
CA PRO A 288 20.73 -40.98 9.68
C PRO A 288 20.86 -39.54 10.22
N ASN A 289 20.58 -38.55 9.37
CA ASN A 289 20.64 -37.13 9.68
C ASN A 289 19.25 -36.54 9.98
N GLU A 290 18.28 -37.38 10.31
CA GLU A 290 16.91 -36.94 10.55
C GLU A 290 16.40 -37.42 11.90
N THR A 291 15.46 -36.68 12.46
CA THR A 291 14.82 -37.05 13.72
C THR A 291 13.48 -36.35 13.86
N GLU A 292 12.58 -36.93 14.64
CA GLU A 292 11.27 -36.37 14.93
C GLU A 292 11.23 -35.81 16.35
N ALA A 293 10.72 -34.58 16.49
CA ALA A 293 10.62 -33.93 17.80
C ALA A 293 9.77 -34.74 18.79
N CYS A 294 8.69 -35.37 18.32
CA CYS A 294 7.82 -36.21 19.16
C CYS A 294 8.56 -37.46 19.69
N SER A 295 9.48 -38.03 18.91
CA SER A 295 10.30 -39.15 19.35
C SER A 295 11.40 -38.74 20.33
N LEU A 296 11.94 -37.52 20.16
CA LEU A 296 12.97 -36.98 21.06
C LEU A 296 12.39 -36.51 22.41
N TYR A 297 11.15 -36.02 22.39
CA TYR A 297 10.48 -35.37 23.52
C TYR A 297 9.05 -35.90 23.72
N PRO A 298 8.87 -37.20 24.03
CA PRO A 298 7.55 -37.84 24.07
C PRO A 298 6.62 -37.29 25.18
N ASN A 299 7.19 -36.68 26.22
CA ASN A 299 6.44 -36.13 27.35
C ASN A 299 6.09 -34.65 27.17
N GLU A 300 6.46 -34.04 26.04
CA GLU A 300 6.23 -32.63 25.76
C GLU A 300 5.08 -32.50 24.76
N PRO A 301 3.88 -32.08 25.21
CA PRO A 301 2.74 -31.99 24.32
C PRO A 301 2.89 -30.81 23.35
N PHE A 302 2.41 -31.00 22.13
CA PHE A 302 2.09 -29.91 21.22
C PHE A 302 0.69 -29.37 21.55
N ARG A 303 0.53 -28.07 21.43
CA ARG A 303 -0.77 -27.40 21.46
C ARG A 303 -1.64 -27.93 20.33
N THR A 304 -2.90 -28.27 20.63
CA THR A 304 -3.78 -28.85 19.62
C THR A 304 -4.42 -27.80 18.72
N LEU A 305 -4.86 -28.19 17.53
CA LEU A 305 -5.69 -27.33 16.67
C LEU A 305 -7.04 -26.99 17.29
N ASP A 306 -7.60 -27.89 18.12
CA ASP A 306 -8.82 -27.61 18.88
C ASP A 306 -8.61 -26.43 19.85
N ASP A 307 -7.47 -26.40 20.56
CA ASP A 307 -7.07 -25.29 21.42
C ASP A 307 -6.88 -23.99 20.63
N CYS A 308 -6.32 -24.07 19.43
CA CYS A 308 -6.17 -22.90 18.55
C CYS A 308 -7.54 -22.36 18.12
N PHE A 309 -8.48 -23.24 17.79
CA PHE A 309 -9.84 -22.83 17.40
C PHE A 309 -10.64 -22.24 18.57
N ASN A 310 -10.38 -22.68 19.80
CA ASN A 310 -10.98 -22.07 20.99
C ASN A 310 -10.55 -20.60 21.16
N ASP A 311 -9.30 -20.25 20.85
CA ASP A 311 -8.84 -18.86 20.89
C ASP A 311 -9.56 -17.98 19.86
N PHE A 312 -9.84 -18.48 18.65
CA PHE A 312 -10.60 -17.71 17.66
C PHE A 312 -12.04 -17.47 18.11
N LEU A 313 -12.67 -18.43 18.77
CA LEU A 313 -13.99 -18.22 19.37
C LEU A 313 -13.96 -17.13 20.44
N ALA A 314 -12.90 -17.06 21.24
CA ALA A 314 -12.72 -15.98 22.21
C ALA A 314 -12.56 -14.62 21.51
N LYS A 315 -11.70 -14.54 20.48
CA LYS A 315 -11.53 -13.33 19.66
C LYS A 315 -12.84 -12.85 19.03
N MET A 316 -13.64 -13.75 18.44
CA MET A 316 -14.96 -13.42 17.89
C MET A 316 -15.90 -12.83 18.94
N LYS A 317 -15.88 -13.34 20.17
CA LYS A 317 -16.73 -12.81 21.25
C LYS A 317 -16.27 -11.41 21.67
N ASP A 318 -14.97 -11.18 21.78
CA ASP A 318 -14.41 -9.87 22.12
C ASP A 318 -14.68 -8.83 21.02
N GLU A 319 -14.62 -9.20 19.74
CA GLU A 319 -14.96 -8.33 18.61
C GLU A 319 -16.46 -7.99 18.60
N ASN A 320 -17.33 -8.97 18.84
CA ASN A 320 -18.78 -8.74 18.97
C ASN A 320 -19.11 -7.88 20.21
N MET A 321 -18.40 -8.06 21.34
CA MET A 321 -18.58 -7.22 22.52
C MET A 321 -18.11 -5.79 22.27
N LYS A 322 -16.98 -5.58 21.58
CA LYS A 322 -16.51 -4.25 21.18
C LYS A 322 -17.46 -3.53 20.23
N GLN A 323 -18.02 -4.25 19.24
CA GLN A 323 -19.08 -3.70 18.38
C GLN A 323 -20.37 -3.40 19.15
N SER A 324 -20.72 -4.23 20.14
CA SER A 324 -21.86 -3.96 21.01
C SER A 324 -21.62 -2.76 21.93
N ASP A 325 -20.40 -2.57 22.46
CA ASP A 325 -20.02 -1.43 23.29
C ASP A 325 -19.89 -0.14 22.46
N GLU A 326 -19.46 -0.21 21.20
CA GLU A 326 -19.47 0.92 20.27
C GLU A 326 -20.91 1.30 19.87
N ASN A 327 -21.79 0.33 19.63
CA ASN A 327 -23.22 0.57 19.40
C ASN A 327 -23.96 1.06 20.67
N THR A 328 -23.50 0.66 21.86
CA THR A 328 -24.06 1.12 23.15
C THR A 328 -23.53 2.52 23.51
N LYS A 329 -22.30 2.85 23.12
CA LYS A 329 -21.74 4.22 23.23
C LYS A 329 -22.35 5.19 22.20
N GLN A 330 -22.82 4.69 21.05
CA GLN A 330 -23.58 5.51 20.10
C GLN A 330 -25.06 5.70 20.48
N SER A 331 -25.61 4.94 21.44
CA SER A 331 -27.03 5.02 21.81
C SER A 331 -27.33 5.69 23.16
N ASN A 332 -26.31 6.05 23.98
CA ASN A 332 -26.53 6.60 25.32
C ASN A 332 -25.70 7.85 25.68
N GLU A 333 -25.37 8.70 24.73
CA GLU A 333 -24.93 10.08 25.02
C GLU A 333 -25.76 11.09 24.22
N ILE A 334 -26.73 11.72 24.89
CA ILE A 334 -27.28 13.01 24.47
C ILE A 334 -26.22 14.06 24.83
N PRO A 335 -25.55 14.72 23.87
CA PRO A 335 -24.62 15.79 24.19
C PRO A 335 -25.44 17.03 24.65
N PRO A 336 -24.93 17.83 25.61
CA PRO A 336 -25.56 19.11 25.92
C PRO A 336 -25.54 20.02 24.68
N PRO A 337 -26.49 20.98 24.57
CA PRO A 337 -26.63 21.81 23.39
C PRO A 337 -25.34 22.62 23.19
N LYS A 338 -24.60 22.29 22.14
CA LYS A 338 -23.52 23.13 21.64
C LYS A 338 -24.14 24.38 21.03
N PRO A 339 -23.59 25.58 21.29
CA PRO A 339 -24.10 26.80 20.69
C PRO A 339 -23.99 26.69 19.17
N VAL A 340 -25.09 27.05 18.51
CA VAL A 340 -25.18 27.24 17.06
C VAL A 340 -24.16 28.31 16.68
N VAL A 341 -23.06 27.89 16.07
CA VAL A 341 -22.20 28.80 15.31
C VAL A 341 -22.59 28.57 13.86
N GLU A 342 -23.29 29.56 13.31
CA GLU A 342 -23.61 29.67 11.90
C GLU A 342 -22.35 29.50 11.06
N ALA A 343 -22.42 28.60 10.08
CA ALA A 343 -21.40 28.44 9.06
C ALA A 343 -21.42 29.65 8.12
N PHE A 344 -20.81 30.75 8.55
CA PHE A 344 -20.40 31.85 7.70
C PHE A 344 -18.96 32.24 8.09
N ALA A 345 -18.06 32.27 7.10
CA ALA A 345 -16.64 32.72 7.16
C ALA A 345 -15.52 31.72 7.56
N ILE A 346 -15.39 30.55 6.91
CA ILE A 346 -14.25 29.62 7.13
C ILE A 346 -13.05 29.81 6.17
N THR A 347 -13.18 30.52 5.04
CA THR A 347 -12.04 30.74 4.14
C THR A 347 -11.01 31.73 4.70
N ALA A 348 -11.44 32.69 5.53
CA ALA A 348 -10.54 33.67 6.14
C ALA A 348 -9.81 33.14 7.40
N THR A 349 -10.41 32.22 8.16
CA THR A 349 -9.84 31.70 9.42
C THR A 349 -8.77 30.63 9.20
N TRP A 350 -8.87 29.81 8.15
CA TRP A 350 -7.78 28.91 7.74
C TRP A 350 -6.53 29.69 7.32
N HIS A 351 -6.70 30.78 6.56
CA HIS A 351 -5.59 31.66 6.21
C HIS A 351 -4.95 32.31 7.43
N VAL A 352 -5.74 32.79 8.40
CA VAL A 352 -5.23 33.39 9.65
C VAL A 352 -4.47 32.37 10.51
N TRP A 353 -5.00 31.15 10.68
CA TRP A 353 -4.30 30.08 11.43
C TRP A 353 -3.03 29.58 10.74
N VAL A 354 -3.03 29.46 9.41
CA VAL A 354 -1.83 29.10 8.64
C VAL A 354 -0.78 30.22 8.71
N VAL A 355 -1.20 31.49 8.68
CA VAL A 355 -0.31 32.65 8.83
C VAL A 355 0.28 32.71 10.24
N ASP A 356 -0.50 32.46 11.29
CA ASP A 356 -0.01 32.43 12.67
C ASP A 356 0.98 31.27 12.91
N CYS A 357 0.70 30.08 12.36
CA CYS A 357 1.63 28.95 12.38
C CYS A 357 2.91 29.22 11.56
N CYS A 358 2.82 29.92 10.42
CA CYS A 358 4.00 30.34 9.66
C CYS A 358 4.86 31.35 10.43
N ASN A 359 4.24 32.29 11.15
CA ASN A 359 4.96 33.27 11.98
C ASN A 359 5.67 32.59 13.15
N LEU A 360 5.04 31.57 13.75
CA LEU A 360 5.65 30.74 14.77
C LEU A 360 6.84 29.92 14.21
N ALA A 361 6.71 29.37 12.99
CA ALA A 361 7.78 28.64 12.31
C ALA A 361 9.04 29.51 12.08
N VAL A 362 8.84 30.75 11.62
CA VAL A 362 9.94 31.72 11.43
C VAL A 362 10.56 32.12 12.77
N SER A 363 9.76 32.27 13.82
CA SER A 363 10.24 32.58 15.17
C SER A 363 11.08 31.44 15.76
N PHE A 364 10.66 30.20 15.57
CA PHE A 364 11.41 29.00 15.96
C PHE A 364 12.72 28.87 15.18
N HIS A 365 12.70 29.08 13.86
CA HIS A 365 13.92 29.12 13.05
C HIS A 365 14.89 30.20 13.56
N GLY A 366 14.40 31.41 13.86
CA GLY A 366 15.21 32.47 14.46
C GLY A 366 15.81 32.09 15.82
N LEU A 367 15.08 31.33 16.65
CA LEU A 367 15.59 30.79 17.91
C LEU A 367 16.68 29.73 17.68
N CYS A 368 16.50 28.82 16.72
CA CYS A 368 17.51 27.83 16.36
C CYS A 368 18.83 28.48 15.93
N VAL A 369 18.76 29.56 15.14
CA VAL A 369 19.95 30.35 14.75
C VAL A 369 20.57 31.03 15.96
N LYS A 370 19.78 31.67 16.83
CA LYS A 370 20.30 32.32 18.05
C LYS A 370 20.99 31.35 19.01
N LEU A 371 20.52 30.10 19.06
CA LEU A 371 21.07 29.05 19.92
C LEU A 371 22.24 28.29 19.26
N GLY A 372 22.67 28.66 18.04
CA GLY A 372 23.82 28.05 17.36
C GLY A 372 23.52 26.69 16.71
N PHE A 373 22.24 26.38 16.44
CA PHE A 373 21.83 25.12 15.82
C PHE A 373 21.72 25.19 14.29
N GLU A 374 22.17 26.27 13.65
CA GLU A 374 21.99 26.50 12.20
C GLU A 374 22.72 25.47 11.32
N ARG A 375 23.71 24.75 11.86
CA ARG A 375 24.44 23.68 11.15
C ARG A 375 24.07 22.27 11.60
N SER A 376 23.03 22.11 12.42
CA SER A 376 22.58 20.78 12.85
C SER A 376 21.74 20.12 11.75
N PRO A 377 22.14 18.97 11.19
CA PRO A 377 21.35 18.25 10.17
C PRO A 377 19.94 17.92 10.66
N PHE A 378 19.80 17.51 11.92
CA PHE A 378 18.50 17.18 12.52
C PHE A 378 17.54 18.38 12.57
N VAL A 379 18.04 19.54 13.00
CA VAL A 379 17.23 20.77 13.08
C VAL A 379 16.90 21.28 11.68
N ALA A 380 17.87 21.24 10.77
CA ALA A 380 17.66 21.63 9.39
C ALA A 380 16.63 20.74 8.68
N SER A 381 16.65 19.42 8.89
CA SER A 381 15.65 18.50 8.31
C SER A 381 14.24 18.80 8.81
N ALA A 382 14.10 19.10 10.11
CA ALA A 382 12.83 19.51 10.69
C ALA A 382 12.33 20.86 10.12
N LEU A 383 13.24 21.83 9.94
CA LEU A 383 12.90 23.13 9.34
C LEU A 383 12.54 23.02 7.86
N VAL A 384 13.25 22.20 7.07
CA VAL A 384 12.92 21.90 5.68
C VAL A 384 11.52 21.31 5.57
N PHE A 385 11.22 20.28 6.39
CA PHE A 385 9.88 19.69 6.44
C PHE A 385 8.80 20.71 6.83
N LEU A 386 9.09 21.57 7.81
CA LEU A 386 8.18 22.62 8.26
C LEU A 386 7.86 23.61 7.13
N TYR A 387 8.87 24.18 6.47
CA TYR A 387 8.67 25.12 5.36
C TYR A 387 8.00 24.46 4.16
N ALA A 388 8.36 23.21 3.83
CA ALA A 388 7.73 22.46 2.76
C ALA A 388 6.24 22.19 3.02
N SER A 389 5.87 21.87 4.26
CA SER A 389 4.48 21.65 4.67
C SER A 389 3.61 22.89 4.52
N PHE A 390 4.20 24.10 4.60
CA PHE A 390 3.51 25.38 4.38
C PHE A 390 3.59 25.91 2.94
N GLY A 391 4.10 25.13 1.99
CA GLY A 391 4.29 25.56 0.59
C GLY A 391 5.34 26.65 0.42
N LYS A 392 6.18 26.87 1.43
CA LYS A 392 7.31 27.80 1.39
C LYS A 392 8.56 27.11 0.82
N ILE A 393 8.38 26.49 -0.35
CA ILE A 393 9.38 25.61 -1.01
C ILE A 393 10.71 26.33 -1.25
N PHE A 394 10.68 27.62 -1.62
CA PHE A 394 11.91 28.41 -1.78
C PHE A 394 12.75 28.44 -0.50
N TYR A 395 12.15 28.70 0.67
CA TYR A 395 12.86 28.75 1.95
C TYR A 395 13.34 27.37 2.39
N ALA A 396 12.54 26.33 2.14
CA ALA A 396 12.96 24.94 2.33
C ALA A 396 14.20 24.62 1.48
N ARG A 397 14.23 25.05 0.20
CA ARG A 397 15.36 24.84 -0.69
C ARG A 397 16.61 25.60 -0.24
N VAL A 398 16.47 26.85 0.21
CA VAL A 398 17.61 27.63 0.73
C VAL A 398 18.25 26.95 1.94
N LEU A 399 17.44 26.43 2.86
CA LEU A 399 17.94 25.67 4.01
C LEU A 399 18.59 24.36 3.60
N PHE A 400 17.98 23.65 2.66
CA PHE A 400 18.52 22.43 2.07
C PHE A 400 19.91 22.68 1.47
N ASP A 401 20.04 23.71 0.61
CA ASP A 401 21.30 24.02 -0.07
C ASP A 401 22.38 24.52 0.88
N GLY A 402 22.00 25.26 1.93
CA GLY A 402 22.91 25.78 2.95
C GLY A 402 23.58 24.74 3.85
N MET A 403 23.09 23.49 3.85
CA MET A 403 23.63 22.42 4.69
C MET A 403 24.84 21.71 4.05
N PRO A 404 26.02 21.68 4.73
CA PRO A 404 27.22 21.02 4.19
C PRO A 404 27.09 19.51 4.04
N LYS A 405 26.28 18.89 4.91
CA LYS A 405 25.95 17.46 4.89
C LYS A 405 24.45 17.30 5.05
N ARG A 406 23.83 16.66 4.07
CA ARG A 406 22.39 16.42 4.00
C ARG A 406 22.13 14.96 4.33
N ASP A 407 21.28 14.71 5.33
CA ASP A 407 20.85 13.35 5.66
C ASP A 407 19.65 12.92 4.79
N ALA A 408 19.35 11.63 4.77
CA ALA A 408 18.27 11.07 3.96
C ALA A 408 16.91 11.75 4.27
N VAL A 409 16.68 12.11 5.54
CA VAL A 409 15.43 12.77 5.98
C VAL A 409 15.27 14.13 5.29
N MET A 410 16.34 14.90 5.15
CA MET A 410 16.32 16.19 4.47
C MET A 410 16.00 16.06 2.97
N TRP A 411 16.61 15.08 2.29
CA TRP A 411 16.33 14.77 0.88
C TRP A 411 14.87 14.39 0.69
N THR A 412 14.38 13.47 1.52
CA THR A 412 12.99 13.01 1.51
C THR A 412 12.01 14.15 1.75
N ALA A 413 12.25 15.01 2.76
CA ALA A 413 11.37 16.14 3.07
C ALA A 413 11.29 17.16 1.91
N MET A 414 12.42 17.42 1.24
CA MET A 414 12.45 18.34 0.12
C MET A 414 11.78 17.75 -1.14
N LEU A 415 11.98 16.45 -1.42
CA LEU A 415 11.31 15.74 -2.51
C LEU A 415 9.80 15.66 -2.32
N ASP A 416 9.35 15.36 -1.10
CA ASP A 416 7.93 15.36 -0.74
C ASP A 416 7.32 16.77 -0.90
N GLY A 417 8.06 17.81 -0.49
CA GLY A 417 7.68 19.19 -0.72
C GLY A 417 7.47 19.52 -2.21
N TYR A 418 8.43 19.16 -3.06
CA TYR A 418 8.30 19.39 -4.51
C TYR A 418 7.12 18.62 -5.12
N ALA A 419 6.91 17.37 -4.72
CA ALA A 419 5.81 16.55 -5.21
C ALA A 419 4.43 17.13 -4.81
N LYS A 420 4.29 17.68 -3.60
CA LYS A 420 3.00 18.21 -3.09
C LYS A 420 2.63 19.59 -3.61
N HIS A 421 3.61 20.40 -4.01
CA HIS A 421 3.39 21.79 -4.44
C HIS A 421 3.59 21.98 -5.95
N GLU A 422 3.35 20.93 -6.73
CA GLU A 422 3.29 20.94 -8.20
C GLU A 422 4.56 21.44 -8.91
N GLU A 423 5.74 21.16 -8.34
CA GLU A 423 7.05 21.46 -8.95
C GLU A 423 7.82 20.16 -9.30
N PRO A 424 7.22 19.25 -10.12
CA PRO A 424 7.76 17.90 -10.32
C PRO A 424 9.10 17.87 -11.08
N THR A 425 9.40 18.88 -11.91
CA THR A 425 10.68 18.96 -12.63
C THR A 425 11.84 19.19 -11.66
N LEU A 426 11.71 20.15 -10.74
CA LEU A 426 12.69 20.43 -9.69
C LEU A 426 12.84 19.24 -8.73
N GLY A 427 11.75 18.55 -8.43
CA GLY A 427 11.79 17.33 -7.63
C GLY A 427 12.56 16.20 -8.30
N LEU A 428 12.44 16.01 -9.62
CA LEU A 428 13.20 15.00 -10.35
C LEU A 428 14.70 15.35 -10.49
N GLU A 429 15.03 16.62 -10.66
CA GLU A 429 16.41 17.10 -10.61
C GLU A 429 17.03 16.82 -9.24
N LEU A 430 16.30 17.12 -8.17
CA LEU A 430 16.72 16.83 -6.80
C LEU A 430 16.87 15.31 -6.55
N PHE A 431 15.99 14.48 -7.11
CA PHE A 431 16.13 13.03 -6.99
C PHE A 431 17.41 12.53 -7.64
N ARG A 432 17.79 13.10 -8.79
CA ARG A 432 19.06 12.77 -9.44
C ARG A 432 20.24 13.20 -8.57
N GLU A 433 20.21 14.41 -8.00
CA GLU A 433 21.22 14.87 -7.04
C GLU A 433 21.34 13.93 -5.82
N MET A 434 20.22 13.41 -5.31
CA MET A 434 20.19 12.46 -4.19
C MET A 434 20.91 11.15 -4.54
N VAL A 435 20.64 10.62 -5.73
CA VAL A 435 21.25 9.37 -6.23
C VAL A 435 22.74 9.58 -6.52
N ASP A 436 23.12 10.70 -7.13
CA ASP A 436 24.52 11.07 -7.40
C ASP A 436 25.31 11.27 -6.09
N ALA A 437 24.64 11.71 -5.01
CA ALA A 437 25.19 11.79 -3.66
C ALA A 437 25.27 10.43 -2.92
N GLY A 438 24.85 9.33 -3.56
CA GLY A 438 24.88 7.97 -2.99
C GLY A 438 23.84 7.71 -1.91
N VAL A 439 22.81 8.55 -1.79
CA VAL A 439 21.75 8.38 -0.80
C VAL A 439 20.68 7.44 -1.36
N THR A 440 20.39 6.36 -0.64
CA THR A 440 19.42 5.36 -1.07
C THR A 440 17.99 5.89 -0.92
N PRO A 441 17.14 5.86 -1.98
CA PRO A 441 15.74 6.25 -1.90
C PRO A 441 14.95 5.38 -0.91
N ASP A 442 14.17 6.02 -0.05
CA ASP A 442 13.21 5.36 0.83
C ASP A 442 11.80 5.31 0.18
N TRP A 443 10.83 4.75 0.90
CA TRP A 443 9.46 4.59 0.40
C TRP A 443 8.74 5.94 0.18
N VAL A 444 9.07 6.98 0.95
CA VAL A 444 8.48 8.32 0.81
C VAL A 444 9.00 8.96 -0.47
N VAL A 445 10.30 8.84 -0.76
CA VAL A 445 10.87 9.30 -2.03
C VAL A 445 10.19 8.60 -3.21
N MET A 446 9.96 7.29 -3.12
CA MET A 446 9.25 6.56 -4.18
C MET A 446 7.81 7.04 -4.34
N LEU A 447 7.09 7.30 -3.26
CA LEU A 447 5.75 7.91 -3.31
C LEU A 447 5.79 9.28 -4.00
N SER A 448 6.73 10.15 -3.63
CA SER A 448 6.94 11.45 -4.26
C SER A 448 7.22 11.32 -5.76
N LEU A 449 8.03 10.33 -6.18
CA LEU A 449 8.31 10.05 -7.59
C LEU A 449 7.07 9.58 -8.36
N VAL A 450 6.23 8.73 -7.75
CA VAL A 450 4.96 8.31 -8.37
C VAL A 450 4.07 9.54 -8.61
N LEU A 451 3.92 10.40 -7.60
CA LEU A 451 3.13 11.63 -7.70
C LEU A 451 3.66 12.56 -8.80
N MET A 452 4.97 12.81 -8.83
CA MET A 452 5.62 13.65 -9.85
C MET A 452 5.46 13.06 -11.26
N CYS A 453 5.59 11.73 -11.42
CA CYS A 453 5.35 11.08 -12.70
C CYS A 453 3.90 11.25 -13.16
N GLY A 454 2.94 11.19 -12.24
CA GLY A 454 1.52 11.44 -12.52
C GLY A 454 1.28 12.88 -12.97
N GLN A 455 1.81 13.86 -12.25
CA GLN A 455 1.72 15.29 -12.60
C GLN A 455 2.29 15.60 -13.99
N LEU A 456 3.38 14.94 -14.38
CA LEU A 456 4.03 15.13 -15.68
C LEU A 456 3.45 14.23 -16.79
N GLY A 457 2.56 13.29 -16.47
CA GLY A 457 2.09 12.27 -17.42
C GLY A 457 3.17 11.31 -17.92
N TRP A 458 4.25 11.12 -17.16
CA TRP A 458 5.42 10.33 -17.56
C TRP A 458 5.24 8.82 -17.34
N LEU A 459 4.44 8.20 -18.20
CA LEU A 459 4.08 6.79 -18.06
C LEU A 459 5.27 5.82 -17.93
N LYS A 460 6.32 5.99 -18.75
CA LYS A 460 7.48 5.07 -18.74
C LYS A 460 8.25 5.12 -17.43
N HIS A 461 8.45 6.32 -16.89
CA HIS A 461 9.10 6.52 -15.60
C HIS A 461 8.21 6.05 -14.47
N GLY A 462 6.92 6.37 -14.49
CA GLY A 462 5.92 5.87 -13.54
C GLY A 462 5.88 4.34 -13.48
N LYS A 463 5.93 3.63 -14.63
CA LYS A 463 6.06 2.16 -14.67
C LYS A 463 7.36 1.66 -14.05
N SER A 464 8.47 2.37 -14.28
CA SER A 464 9.78 2.00 -13.73
C SER A 464 9.81 2.15 -12.20
N VAL A 465 9.22 3.24 -11.68
CA VAL A 465 9.05 3.52 -10.25
C VAL A 465 8.12 2.48 -9.61
N HIS A 466 6.96 2.22 -10.22
CA HIS A 466 6.05 1.17 -9.77
C HIS A 466 6.73 -0.21 -9.73
N GLY A 467 7.44 -0.60 -10.80
CA GLY A 467 8.20 -1.85 -10.83
C GLY A 467 9.35 -1.92 -9.82
N TRP A 468 9.91 -0.78 -9.40
CA TRP A 468 10.87 -0.72 -8.29
C TRP A 468 10.17 -0.99 -6.95
N CYS A 469 8.99 -0.42 -6.71
CA CYS A 469 8.20 -0.65 -5.49
C CYS A 469 7.82 -2.12 -5.34
N VAL A 470 7.32 -2.74 -6.41
CA VAL A 470 6.91 -4.15 -6.44
C VAL A 470 8.09 -5.08 -6.13
N ARG A 471 9.25 -4.87 -6.78
CA ARG A 471 10.45 -5.74 -6.59
C ARG A 471 11.03 -5.70 -5.17
N ARG A 472 10.76 -4.64 -4.41
CA ARG A 472 11.28 -4.45 -3.04
C ARG A 472 10.28 -4.80 -1.95
N TRP A 473 9.14 -5.39 -2.30
CA TRP A 473 8.12 -5.80 -1.33
C TRP A 473 7.62 -4.63 -0.48
N LEU A 474 7.65 -3.42 -1.04
CA LEU A 474 6.92 -2.30 -0.45
C LEU A 474 5.46 -2.63 -0.65
N GLY A 475 4.76 -2.96 0.45
CA GLY A 475 3.34 -3.29 0.38
C GLY A 475 2.59 -2.20 -0.39
N MET A 476 1.56 -2.61 -1.15
CA MET A 476 0.56 -1.66 -1.66
C MET A 476 -0.33 -1.19 -0.52
N GLU A 477 0.32 -0.56 0.47
CA GLU A 477 -0.29 0.24 1.52
C GLU A 477 -1.19 1.28 0.86
N LEU A 478 -2.31 1.60 1.50
CA LEU A 478 -3.39 2.43 0.95
C LEU A 478 -2.88 3.68 0.22
N ASN A 479 -1.96 4.43 0.83
CA ASN A 479 -1.40 5.67 0.27
C ASN A 479 -0.61 5.45 -1.03
N LEU A 480 0.23 4.40 -1.08
CA LEU A 480 1.03 4.10 -2.26
C LEU A 480 0.16 3.52 -3.38
N GLY A 481 -0.79 2.66 -3.03
CA GLY A 481 -1.79 2.16 -3.98
C GLY A 481 -2.59 3.30 -4.62
N ASN A 482 -3.14 4.20 -3.82
CA ASN A 482 -3.87 5.38 -4.28
C ASN A 482 -3.01 6.26 -5.21
N ALA A 483 -1.75 6.52 -4.85
CA ALA A 483 -0.85 7.32 -5.69
C ALA A 483 -0.53 6.63 -7.04
N ILE A 484 -0.35 5.32 -7.06
CA ILE A 484 -0.07 4.57 -8.30
C ILE A 484 -1.32 4.52 -9.19
N VAL A 485 -2.50 4.33 -8.61
CA VAL A 485 -3.78 4.42 -9.33
C VAL A 485 -3.90 5.81 -9.97
N ASP A 486 -3.78 6.89 -9.19
CA ASP A 486 -3.82 8.27 -9.68
C ASP A 486 -2.79 8.55 -10.78
N MET A 487 -1.54 8.07 -10.62
CA MET A 487 -0.50 8.21 -11.64
C MET A 487 -0.90 7.54 -12.96
N TYR A 488 -1.43 6.31 -12.93
CA TYR A 488 -1.88 5.65 -14.16
C TYR A 488 -3.10 6.33 -14.78
N LEU A 489 -4.02 6.84 -13.96
CA LEU A 489 -5.17 7.61 -14.44
C LEU A 489 -4.74 8.89 -15.15
N LYS A 490 -3.82 9.66 -14.55
CA LYS A 490 -3.24 10.88 -15.16
C LYS A 490 -2.43 10.58 -16.42
N CYS A 491 -1.86 9.39 -16.53
CA CYS A 491 -1.21 8.90 -17.74
C CYS A 491 -2.19 8.32 -18.78
N ALA A 492 -3.50 8.45 -18.58
CA ALA A 492 -4.56 7.89 -19.43
C ALA A 492 -4.49 6.36 -19.62
N MET A 493 -3.98 5.64 -18.61
CA MET A 493 -3.80 4.18 -18.63
C MET A 493 -4.79 3.47 -17.69
N LEU A 494 -6.09 3.57 -18.01
CA LEU A 494 -7.20 3.05 -17.19
C LEU A 494 -7.06 1.56 -16.83
N THR A 495 -6.63 0.72 -17.78
CA THR A 495 -6.48 -0.72 -17.54
C THR A 495 -5.41 -1.04 -16.50
N TYR A 496 -4.33 -0.26 -16.44
CA TYR A 496 -3.31 -0.42 -15.41
C TYR A 496 -3.79 0.13 -14.06
N ALA A 497 -4.49 1.26 -14.06
CA ALA A 497 -5.09 1.82 -12.85
C ALA A 497 -6.08 0.83 -12.19
N HIS A 498 -6.98 0.25 -12.97
CA HIS A 498 -7.95 -0.74 -12.49
C HIS A 498 -7.26 -1.98 -11.92
N ARG A 499 -6.24 -2.51 -12.61
CA ARG A 499 -5.46 -3.65 -12.09
C ARG A 499 -4.78 -3.33 -10.76
N VAL A 500 -4.21 -2.13 -10.61
CA VAL A 500 -3.61 -1.73 -9.34
C VAL A 500 -4.67 -1.64 -8.26
N PHE A 501 -5.82 -1.04 -8.55
CA PHE A 501 -6.96 -0.98 -7.65
C PHE A 501 -7.41 -2.38 -7.19
N ASP A 502 -7.49 -3.35 -8.11
CA ASP A 502 -7.83 -4.74 -7.78
C ASP A 502 -6.81 -5.43 -6.87
N MET A 503 -5.52 -5.11 -7.05
CA MET A 503 -4.44 -5.64 -6.21
C MET A 503 -4.36 -5.00 -4.81
N MET A 504 -5.08 -3.90 -4.54
CA MET A 504 -5.06 -3.25 -3.24
C MET A 504 -5.85 -4.04 -2.18
N ASN A 505 -5.20 -4.35 -1.06
CA ASN A 505 -5.79 -5.07 0.08
C ASN A 505 -6.83 -4.24 0.85
N GLN A 506 -6.65 -2.92 0.88
CA GLN A 506 -7.57 -1.96 1.48
C GLN A 506 -7.84 -0.85 0.46
N ARG A 507 -9.09 -0.43 0.37
CA ARG A 507 -9.55 0.62 -0.55
C ARG A 507 -10.44 1.57 0.24
N ASP A 508 -10.14 2.85 0.15
CA ASP A 508 -10.89 3.91 0.82
C ASP A 508 -11.67 4.74 -0.21
N VAL A 509 -12.40 5.75 0.28
CA VAL A 509 -13.14 6.68 -0.58
C VAL A 509 -12.25 7.29 -1.67
N ILE A 510 -10.96 7.51 -1.41
CA ILE A 510 -10.01 8.06 -2.39
C ILE A 510 -9.74 7.03 -3.50
N SER A 511 -9.50 5.76 -3.16
CA SER A 511 -9.29 4.69 -4.15
C SER A 511 -10.46 4.59 -5.13
N TRP A 512 -11.69 4.55 -4.58
CA TRP A 512 -12.93 4.39 -5.36
C TRP A 512 -13.23 5.63 -6.19
N SER A 513 -13.26 6.81 -5.55
CA SER A 513 -13.60 8.07 -6.21
C SER A 513 -12.63 8.41 -7.34
N SER A 514 -11.32 8.15 -7.16
CA SER A 514 -10.31 8.37 -8.20
C SER A 514 -10.56 7.50 -9.42
N LEU A 515 -10.81 6.20 -9.22
CA LEU A 515 -11.05 5.27 -10.33
C LEU A 515 -12.36 5.58 -11.06
N ILE A 516 -13.44 5.90 -10.33
CA ILE A 516 -14.73 6.32 -10.89
C ILE A 516 -14.55 7.59 -11.73
N LEU A 517 -13.85 8.61 -11.20
CA LEU A 517 -13.55 9.82 -11.95
C LEU A 517 -12.72 9.53 -13.20
N GLY A 518 -11.73 8.64 -13.10
CA GLY A 518 -10.92 8.21 -14.24
C GLY A 518 -11.75 7.62 -15.38
N TYR A 519 -12.65 6.69 -15.06
CA TYR A 519 -13.58 6.13 -16.05
C TYR A 519 -14.57 7.18 -16.56
N GLY A 520 -15.07 8.05 -15.68
CA GLY A 520 -15.96 9.14 -16.05
C GLY A 520 -15.37 10.09 -17.08
N LEU A 521 -14.15 10.58 -16.84
CA LEU A 521 -13.43 11.47 -17.77
C LEU A 521 -13.08 10.79 -19.11
N SER A 522 -13.02 9.46 -19.14
CA SER A 522 -12.81 8.70 -20.37
C SER A 522 -14.10 8.45 -21.18
N GLY A 523 -15.26 8.77 -20.60
CA GLY A 523 -16.57 8.54 -21.18
C GLY A 523 -17.08 7.10 -21.07
N ASN A 524 -16.44 6.24 -20.27
CA ASN A 524 -16.93 4.89 -20.03
C ASN A 524 -17.96 4.89 -18.88
N VAL A 525 -19.21 5.21 -19.26
CA VAL A 525 -20.34 5.36 -18.32
C VAL A 525 -20.65 4.07 -17.59
N THR A 526 -20.69 2.94 -18.31
CA THR A 526 -21.05 1.64 -17.75
C THR A 526 -20.12 1.25 -16.59
N THR A 527 -18.80 1.27 -16.81
CA THR A 527 -17.85 0.90 -15.75
C THR A 527 -17.85 1.91 -14.60
N ALA A 528 -18.06 3.19 -14.86
CA ALA A 528 -18.14 4.20 -13.81
C ALA A 528 -19.34 3.96 -12.88
N LEU A 529 -20.51 3.62 -13.45
CA LEU A 529 -21.72 3.30 -12.70
C LEU A 529 -21.59 1.98 -11.93
N GLU A 530 -21.05 0.93 -12.55
CA GLU A 530 -20.77 -0.36 -11.89
C GLU A 530 -19.88 -0.17 -10.65
N LEU A 531 -18.79 0.62 -10.78
CA LEU A 531 -17.91 0.93 -9.66
C LEU A 531 -18.59 1.76 -8.57
N PHE A 532 -19.53 2.63 -8.92
CA PHE A 532 -20.31 3.41 -7.97
C PHE A 532 -21.29 2.55 -7.17
N GLU A 533 -21.99 1.64 -7.84
CA GLU A 533 -22.87 0.66 -7.19
C GLU A 533 -22.08 -0.25 -6.25
N ASP A 534 -20.93 -0.75 -6.69
CA ASP A 534 -20.02 -1.55 -5.87
C ASP A 534 -19.50 -0.80 -4.63
N MET A 535 -19.18 0.49 -4.79
CA MET A 535 -18.74 1.37 -3.70
C MET A 535 -19.83 1.48 -2.63
N ILE A 536 -21.08 1.70 -3.05
CA ILE A 536 -22.24 1.79 -2.15
C ILE A 536 -22.53 0.44 -1.49
N ALA A 537 -22.51 -0.66 -2.25
CA ALA A 537 -22.75 -2.01 -1.74
C ALA A 537 -21.75 -2.42 -0.65
N LYS A 538 -20.51 -1.90 -0.73
CA LYS A 538 -19.46 -2.10 0.29
C LYS A 538 -19.55 -1.13 1.48
N GLY A 539 -20.59 -0.30 1.55
CA GLY A 539 -20.82 0.65 2.64
C GLY A 539 -19.87 1.86 2.62
N ILE A 540 -19.19 2.12 1.50
CA ILE A 540 -18.28 3.26 1.37
C ILE A 540 -19.10 4.44 0.85
N LYS A 541 -19.09 5.55 1.61
CA LYS A 541 -19.90 6.73 1.28
C LYS A 541 -19.28 7.50 0.10
N PRO A 542 -20.05 7.77 -0.98
CA PRO A 542 -19.65 8.67 -2.04
C PRO A 542 -19.28 10.07 -1.52
N ASN A 543 -18.28 10.69 -2.14
CA ASN A 543 -17.91 12.08 -1.88
C ASN A 543 -18.09 12.95 -3.14
N GLU A 544 -17.69 14.22 -3.06
CA GLU A 544 -17.72 15.17 -4.16
C GLU A 544 -16.97 14.67 -5.41
N VAL A 545 -15.85 13.97 -5.23
CA VAL A 545 -15.08 13.43 -6.36
C VAL A 545 -15.81 12.27 -7.03
N THR A 546 -16.48 11.40 -6.25
CA THR A 546 -17.30 10.31 -6.77
C THR A 546 -18.42 10.85 -7.68
N PHE A 547 -19.21 11.81 -7.18
CA PHE A 547 -20.32 12.37 -7.95
C PHE A 547 -19.84 13.13 -9.19
N LEU A 548 -18.74 13.88 -9.10
CA LEU A 548 -18.14 14.49 -10.29
C LEU A 548 -17.80 13.45 -11.36
N GLY A 549 -17.25 12.29 -10.96
CA GLY A 549 -16.92 11.20 -11.88
C GLY A 549 -18.15 10.67 -12.62
N ILE A 550 -19.24 10.41 -11.89
CA ILE A 550 -20.50 9.91 -12.46
C ILE A 550 -21.14 10.95 -13.38
N LEU A 551 -21.23 12.21 -12.94
CA LEU A 551 -21.80 13.28 -13.75
C LEU A 551 -20.99 13.51 -15.04
N SER A 552 -19.66 13.42 -14.96
CA SER A 552 -18.80 13.52 -16.15
C SER A 552 -19.02 12.34 -17.10
N ALA A 553 -19.17 11.13 -16.57
CA ALA A 553 -19.52 9.95 -17.36
C ALA A 553 -20.86 10.15 -18.08
N CYS A 554 -21.91 10.51 -17.34
CA CYS A 554 -23.23 10.79 -17.91
C CYS A 554 -23.19 11.90 -18.96
N ALA A 555 -22.40 12.95 -18.75
CA ALA A 555 -22.23 14.01 -19.74
C ALA A 555 -21.65 13.49 -21.06
N HIS A 556 -20.64 12.62 -21.00
CA HIS A 556 -20.08 11.99 -22.20
C HIS A 556 -21.05 11.01 -22.88
N GLY A 557 -21.88 10.31 -22.10
CA GLY A 557 -22.92 9.41 -22.62
C GLY A 557 -24.20 10.10 -23.09
N GLY A 558 -24.45 11.34 -22.69
CA GLY A 558 -25.72 12.03 -22.91
C GLY A 558 -26.86 11.53 -22.01
N GLU A 559 -26.55 10.88 -20.90
CA GLU A 559 -27.50 10.21 -19.99
C GLU A 559 -28.08 11.20 -18.96
N ALA A 560 -28.90 12.14 -19.42
CA ALA A 560 -29.42 13.25 -18.61
C ALA A 560 -30.28 12.82 -17.42
N GLU A 561 -31.06 11.75 -17.55
CA GLU A 561 -31.92 11.23 -16.47
C GLU A 561 -31.08 10.70 -15.31
N ILE A 562 -30.05 9.90 -15.62
CA ILE A 562 -29.11 9.36 -14.63
C ILE A 562 -28.34 10.51 -13.96
N ALA A 563 -27.84 11.47 -14.76
CA ALA A 563 -27.13 12.64 -14.22
C ALA A 563 -27.99 13.41 -13.21
N THR A 564 -29.27 13.63 -13.53
CA THR A 564 -30.23 14.34 -12.66
C THR A 564 -30.45 13.57 -11.36
N SER A 565 -30.71 12.27 -11.43
CA SER A 565 -30.87 11.43 -10.25
C SER A 565 -29.62 11.43 -9.35
N CYS A 566 -28.43 11.30 -9.94
CA CYS A 566 -27.18 11.35 -9.20
C CYS A 566 -26.91 12.72 -8.57
N PHE A 567 -27.28 13.82 -9.25
CA PHE A 567 -27.13 15.17 -8.71
C PHE A 567 -28.03 15.41 -7.50
N GLU A 568 -29.28 14.93 -7.55
CA GLU A 568 -30.20 14.98 -6.40
C GLU A 568 -29.69 14.14 -5.22
N MET A 569 -29.17 12.95 -5.52
CA MET A 569 -28.60 12.01 -4.54
C MET A 569 -27.42 12.60 -3.75
N MET A 570 -26.70 13.59 -4.29
CA MET A 570 -25.63 14.29 -3.55
C MET A 570 -26.12 14.81 -2.19
N ARG A 571 -27.36 15.32 -2.14
CA ARG A 571 -27.98 15.84 -0.92
C ARG A 571 -28.20 14.74 0.12
N ASP A 572 -28.61 13.55 -0.31
CA ASP A 572 -28.88 12.41 0.57
C ASP A 572 -27.61 11.92 1.28
N TYR A 573 -26.46 12.06 0.62
CA TYR A 573 -25.14 11.78 1.20
C TYR A 573 -24.50 12.98 1.91
N GLY A 574 -25.18 14.13 1.98
CA GLY A 574 -24.66 15.35 2.61
C GLY A 574 -23.52 16.01 1.83
N VAL A 575 -23.39 15.73 0.53
CA VAL A 575 -22.40 16.33 -0.36
C VAL A 575 -22.97 17.61 -0.95
N THR A 576 -22.25 18.73 -0.79
CA THR A 576 -22.68 20.02 -1.35
C THR A 576 -22.15 20.16 -2.78
N PRO A 577 -23.01 20.40 -3.79
CA PRO A 577 -22.57 20.63 -5.16
C PRO A 577 -21.64 21.84 -5.29
N GLU A 578 -20.54 21.63 -5.99
CA GLU A 578 -19.55 22.67 -6.38
C GLU A 578 -19.72 23.05 -7.86
N LEU A 579 -19.11 24.15 -8.29
CA LEU A 579 -19.16 24.66 -9.67
C LEU A 579 -18.89 23.57 -10.74
N LYS A 580 -17.93 22.67 -10.48
CA LYS A 580 -17.59 21.53 -11.34
C LYS A 580 -18.75 20.54 -11.55
N HIS A 581 -19.59 20.32 -10.55
CA HIS A 581 -20.76 19.44 -10.66
C HIS A 581 -21.86 20.08 -11.50
N TYR A 582 -22.12 21.38 -11.28
CA TYR A 582 -23.03 22.15 -12.13
C TYR A 582 -22.56 22.19 -13.58
N ALA A 583 -21.25 22.34 -13.80
CA ALA A 583 -20.67 22.30 -15.14
C ALA A 583 -20.90 20.96 -15.85
N SER A 584 -20.67 19.83 -15.17
CA SER A 584 -20.94 18.51 -15.73
C SER A 584 -22.43 18.28 -16.00
N MET A 585 -23.32 18.78 -15.14
CA MET A 585 -24.78 18.72 -15.37
C MET A 585 -25.20 19.51 -16.60
N VAL A 586 -24.72 20.75 -16.74
CA VAL A 586 -25.03 21.60 -17.90
C VAL A 586 -24.45 21.00 -19.18
N ASP A 587 -23.23 20.46 -19.15
CA ASP A 587 -22.65 19.75 -20.31
C ASP A 587 -23.49 18.52 -20.69
N CYS A 588 -23.98 17.76 -19.71
CA CYS A 588 -24.86 16.62 -19.94
C CYS A 588 -26.19 17.01 -20.59
N LEU A 589 -26.90 17.99 -20.02
CA LEU A 589 -28.17 18.49 -20.56
C LEU A 589 -27.99 19.07 -21.96
N ALA A 590 -26.91 19.83 -22.18
CA ALA A 590 -26.60 20.43 -23.47
C ALA A 590 -26.30 19.38 -24.54
N ARG A 591 -25.56 18.32 -24.21
CA ARG A 591 -25.28 17.19 -25.11
C ARG A 591 -26.51 16.35 -25.40
N ALA A 592 -27.39 16.16 -24.41
CA ALA A 592 -28.68 15.50 -24.57
C ALA A 592 -29.71 16.33 -25.40
N GLY A 593 -29.40 17.58 -25.72
CA GLY A 593 -30.29 18.47 -26.47
C GLY A 593 -31.37 19.16 -25.64
N LEU A 594 -31.34 19.00 -24.32
CA LEU A 594 -32.26 19.59 -23.34
C LEU A 594 -31.83 21.03 -23.00
N LEU A 595 -31.69 21.87 -24.02
CA LEU A 595 -31.04 23.19 -23.90
C LEU A 595 -31.84 24.20 -23.07
N GLU A 596 -33.18 24.15 -23.13
CA GLU A 596 -34.01 25.02 -22.27
C GLU A 596 -33.88 24.62 -20.80
N GLN A 597 -33.88 23.32 -20.51
CA GLN A 597 -33.66 22.82 -19.15
C GLN A 597 -32.25 23.18 -18.65
N ALA A 598 -31.24 23.13 -19.52
CA ALA A 598 -29.89 23.58 -19.18
C ALA A 598 -29.85 25.09 -18.86
N GLU A 599 -30.57 25.92 -19.63
CA GLU A 599 -30.68 27.36 -19.38
C GLU A 599 -31.41 27.67 -18.07
N ASP A 600 -32.46 26.92 -17.74
CA ASP A 600 -33.19 27.07 -16.47
C ASP A 600 -32.35 26.58 -15.28
N PHE A 601 -31.65 25.45 -15.41
CA PHE A 601 -30.73 24.95 -14.39
C PHE A 601 -29.62 25.96 -14.06
N ILE A 602 -29.09 26.66 -15.07
CA ILE A 602 -28.11 27.74 -14.87
C ILE A 602 -28.69 28.89 -14.03
N LYS A 603 -29.98 29.22 -14.18
CA LYS A 603 -30.63 30.29 -13.40
C LYS A 603 -30.83 29.91 -11.94
N GLU A 604 -30.95 28.62 -11.65
CA GLU A 604 -31.15 28.08 -10.30
C GLU A 604 -29.83 27.90 -9.51
N MET A 605 -28.68 28.03 -10.18
CA MET A 605 -27.38 27.91 -9.53
C MET A 605 -27.19 28.94 -8.41
N PRO A 606 -26.66 28.54 -7.24
CA PRO A 606 -26.39 29.47 -6.14
C PRO A 606 -25.14 30.33 -6.35
N MET A 607 -24.41 30.13 -7.45
CA MET A 607 -23.22 30.87 -7.83
C MET A 607 -23.27 31.30 -9.31
N GLU A 608 -22.53 32.35 -9.64
CA GLU A 608 -22.42 32.82 -11.03
C GLU A 608 -21.77 31.75 -11.93
N PRO A 609 -22.35 31.46 -13.10
CA PRO A 609 -21.79 30.48 -14.04
C PRO A 609 -20.51 31.02 -14.67
N ASP A 610 -19.47 30.20 -14.71
CA ASP A 610 -18.22 30.56 -15.38
C ASP A 610 -18.30 30.38 -16.90
N ALA A 611 -17.23 30.79 -17.58
CA ALA A 611 -17.10 30.68 -19.03
C ALA A 611 -17.24 29.24 -19.55
N ALA A 612 -16.84 28.23 -18.76
CA ALA A 612 -16.89 26.83 -19.18
C ALA A 612 -18.33 26.32 -19.21
N ILE A 613 -19.13 26.63 -18.18
CA ILE A 613 -20.56 26.27 -18.10
C ILE A 613 -21.34 26.90 -19.27
N LEU A 614 -21.18 28.20 -19.47
CA LEU A 614 -21.84 28.91 -20.56
C LEU A 614 -21.32 28.45 -21.94
N GLY A 615 -20.05 28.07 -22.02
CA GLY A 615 -19.47 27.49 -23.23
C GLY A 615 -20.08 26.13 -23.60
N ALA A 616 -20.36 25.27 -22.62
CA ALA A 616 -20.94 23.94 -22.83
C ALA A 616 -22.34 24.02 -23.46
N ILE A 617 -23.22 24.89 -22.94
CA ILE A 617 -24.56 25.08 -23.50
C ILE A 617 -24.51 25.68 -24.92
N VAL A 618 -23.62 26.64 -25.18
CA VAL A 618 -23.42 27.22 -26.53
C VAL A 618 -22.92 26.15 -27.52
N ALA A 619 -22.02 25.27 -27.09
CA ALA A 619 -21.57 24.15 -27.89
C ALA A 619 -22.71 23.17 -28.20
N GLY A 620 -23.54 22.83 -27.22
CA GLY A 620 -24.75 22.01 -27.40
C GLY A 620 -25.77 22.65 -28.35
N SER A 621 -26.02 23.96 -28.20
CA SER A 621 -26.91 24.73 -29.09
C SER A 621 -26.47 24.67 -30.55
N ARG A 622 -25.16 24.70 -30.81
CA ARG A 622 -24.62 24.51 -32.16
C ARG A 622 -24.88 23.11 -32.71
N VAL A 623 -24.68 22.07 -31.90
CA VAL A 623 -24.85 20.67 -32.30
C VAL A 623 -26.32 20.37 -32.60
N HIS A 624 -27.24 20.88 -31.79
CA HIS A 624 -28.69 20.65 -31.90
C HIS A 624 -29.44 21.73 -32.71
N ASN A 625 -28.70 22.65 -33.35
CA ASN A 625 -29.23 23.74 -34.18
C ASN A 625 -30.28 24.65 -33.48
N ASN A 626 -30.18 24.81 -32.15
CA ASN A 626 -31.04 25.71 -31.39
C ASN A 626 -30.40 27.10 -31.31
N VAL A 627 -30.72 27.93 -32.30
CA VAL A 627 -30.17 29.29 -32.44
C VAL A 627 -30.60 30.20 -31.29
N GLU A 628 -31.80 30.02 -30.75
CA GLU A 628 -32.40 30.94 -29.77
C GLU A 628 -31.66 30.92 -28.44
N VAL A 629 -31.48 29.73 -27.85
CA VAL A 629 -30.70 29.56 -26.59
C VAL A 629 -29.24 29.93 -26.83
N GLY A 630 -28.67 29.45 -27.94
CA GLY A 630 -27.26 29.69 -28.27
C GLY A 630 -26.93 31.17 -28.43
N GLU A 631 -27.82 31.95 -29.04
CA GLU A 631 -27.69 33.40 -29.19
C GLU A 631 -27.76 34.13 -27.84
N ARG A 632 -28.73 33.80 -26.98
CA ARG A 632 -28.89 34.43 -25.66
C ARG A 632 -27.63 34.22 -24.81
N ILE A 633 -27.16 32.98 -24.71
CA ILE A 633 -26.00 32.65 -23.87
C ILE A 633 -24.69 33.21 -24.47
N ALA A 634 -24.49 33.10 -25.78
CA ALA A 634 -23.26 33.64 -26.39
C ALA A 634 -23.18 35.17 -26.29
N LYS A 635 -24.32 35.88 -26.39
CA LYS A 635 -24.36 37.33 -26.11
C LYS A 635 -24.02 37.64 -24.65
N LYS A 636 -24.49 36.84 -23.69
CA LYS A 636 -24.13 36.95 -22.27
C LYS A 636 -22.62 36.77 -22.08
N LEU A 637 -22.00 35.74 -22.67
CA LEU A 637 -20.54 35.52 -22.65
C LEU A 637 -19.75 36.70 -23.23
N ILE A 638 -20.17 37.22 -24.38
CA ILE A 638 -19.54 38.39 -25.03
C ILE A 638 -19.64 39.64 -24.15
N SER A 639 -20.73 39.80 -23.39
CA SER A 639 -20.89 40.92 -22.47
C SER A 639 -20.00 40.82 -21.23
N LEU A 640 -19.73 39.60 -20.76
CA LEU A 640 -18.89 39.34 -19.58
C LEU A 640 -17.39 39.46 -19.90
N GLU A 641 -16.94 38.94 -21.04
CA GLU A 641 -15.54 38.88 -21.44
C GLU A 641 -15.39 39.31 -22.92
N PRO A 642 -15.55 40.61 -23.21
CA PRO A 642 -15.60 41.13 -24.57
C PRO A 642 -14.30 40.96 -25.37
N GLU A 643 -13.17 40.75 -24.70
CA GLU A 643 -11.84 40.53 -25.27
C GLU A 643 -11.59 39.09 -25.76
N LYS A 644 -12.43 38.11 -25.39
CA LYS A 644 -12.22 36.72 -25.82
C LYS A 644 -12.81 36.43 -27.20
N ALA A 645 -11.91 36.28 -28.17
CA ALA A 645 -12.23 35.92 -29.57
C ALA A 645 -13.13 34.69 -29.72
N GLY A 646 -12.99 33.71 -28.82
CA GLY A 646 -13.69 32.42 -28.89
C GLY A 646 -15.21 32.53 -28.91
N TYR A 647 -15.79 33.47 -28.15
CA TYR A 647 -17.25 33.58 -28.02
C TYR A 647 -17.92 34.17 -29.26
N TYR A 648 -17.27 35.14 -29.91
CA TYR A 648 -17.71 35.68 -31.20
C TYR A 648 -17.65 34.59 -32.29
N VAL A 649 -16.59 33.78 -32.28
CA VAL A 649 -16.44 32.66 -33.22
C VAL A 649 -17.53 31.60 -32.98
N LEU A 650 -17.82 31.26 -31.72
CA LEU A 650 -18.91 30.33 -31.36
C LEU A 650 -20.28 30.83 -31.85
N LEU A 651 -20.62 32.11 -31.61
CA LEU A 651 -21.88 32.71 -32.07
C LEU A 651 -21.97 32.77 -33.61
N SER A 652 -20.89 33.18 -34.28
CA SER A 652 -20.82 33.18 -35.75
C SER A 652 -21.01 31.76 -36.32
N ASN A 653 -20.43 30.75 -35.67
CA ASN A 653 -20.59 29.35 -36.08
C ASN A 653 -22.02 28.82 -35.83
N ILE A 654 -22.72 29.25 -34.78
CA ILE A 654 -24.13 28.91 -34.54
C ILE A 654 -25.00 29.46 -35.68
N TYR A 655 -24.83 30.74 -36.04
CA TYR A 655 -25.56 31.33 -37.16
C TYR A 655 -25.24 30.66 -38.49
N ALA A 656 -23.98 30.33 -38.74
CA ALA A 656 -23.57 29.62 -39.95
C ALA A 656 -24.18 28.21 -40.02
N ALA A 657 -24.22 27.46 -38.91
CA ALA A 657 -24.86 26.14 -38.83
C ALA A 657 -26.37 26.21 -39.13
N ALA A 658 -27.02 27.31 -38.76
CA ALA A 658 -28.42 27.59 -39.07
C ALA A 658 -28.65 28.27 -40.42
N SER A 659 -27.63 28.36 -41.28
CA SER A 659 -27.68 29.03 -42.59
C SER A 659 -28.02 30.54 -42.55
N LYS A 660 -27.83 31.20 -41.40
CA LYS A 660 -27.99 32.65 -41.22
C LYS A 660 -26.67 33.39 -41.47
N PHE A 661 -26.16 33.33 -42.70
CA PHE A 661 -24.83 33.83 -43.04
C PHE A 661 -24.65 35.35 -42.81
N ASP A 662 -25.70 36.14 -43.04
CA ASP A 662 -25.66 37.59 -42.81
C ASP A 662 -25.42 37.94 -41.33
N GLU A 663 -26.06 37.22 -40.41
CA GLU A 663 -25.86 37.42 -38.97
C GLU A 663 -24.49 36.90 -38.52
N ALA A 664 -24.01 35.80 -39.12
CA ALA A 664 -22.67 35.30 -38.88
C ALA A 664 -21.58 36.31 -39.30
N GLU A 665 -21.80 37.05 -40.39
CA GLU A 665 -20.91 38.11 -40.87
C GLU A 665 -20.93 39.33 -39.94
N LYS A 666 -22.12 39.81 -39.53
CA LYS A 666 -22.24 40.92 -38.56
C LYS A 666 -21.50 40.64 -37.24
N VAL A 667 -21.53 39.40 -36.75
CA VAL A 667 -20.78 39.02 -35.54
C VAL A 667 -19.26 39.09 -35.77
N ARG A 668 -18.77 38.72 -36.96
CA ARG A 668 -17.35 38.83 -37.33
C ARG A 668 -16.91 40.28 -37.50
N GLU A 669 -17.77 41.13 -38.04
CA GLU A 669 -17.53 42.58 -38.10
C GLU A 669 -17.48 43.20 -36.71
N LEU A 670 -18.40 42.82 -35.81
CA LEU A 670 -18.38 43.25 -34.41
C LEU A 670 -17.08 42.85 -33.70
N MET A 671 -16.60 41.63 -33.94
CA MET A 671 -15.32 41.15 -33.42
C MET A 671 -14.13 41.97 -33.93
N LYS A 672 -14.10 42.28 -35.23
CA LYS A 672 -13.07 43.14 -35.85
C LYS A 672 -13.13 44.57 -35.31
N GLY A 673 -14.34 45.14 -35.18
CA GLY A 673 -14.55 46.49 -34.65
C GLY A 673 -14.10 46.67 -33.21
N LYS A 674 -14.03 45.58 -32.44
CA LYS A 674 -13.48 45.56 -31.07
C LYS A 674 -11.98 45.22 -30.98
N ASN A 675 -11.27 45.12 -32.12
CA ASN A 675 -9.85 44.75 -32.19
C ASN A 675 -9.52 43.38 -31.56
N VAL A 676 -10.47 42.43 -31.59
CA VAL A 676 -10.25 41.08 -31.04
C VAL A 676 -9.83 40.13 -32.16
N SER A 677 -8.65 39.50 -32.03
CA SER A 677 -8.09 38.58 -33.04
C SER A 677 -7.96 37.15 -32.52
N LYS A 678 -8.14 36.16 -33.40
CA LYS A 678 -8.00 34.73 -33.07
C LYS A 678 -6.54 34.39 -32.74
N VAL A 679 -6.28 33.86 -31.54
CA VAL A 679 -4.98 33.30 -31.15
C VAL A 679 -4.88 31.87 -31.72
N ALA A 680 -3.74 31.53 -32.34
CA ALA A 680 -3.49 30.18 -32.84
C ALA A 680 -3.26 29.22 -31.67
N GLY A 681 -3.98 28.10 -31.62
CA GLY A 681 -3.79 27.08 -30.59
C GLY A 681 -2.46 26.36 -30.79
N CYS A 682 -1.70 26.17 -29.72
CA CYS A 682 -0.46 25.38 -29.70
C CYS A 682 -0.68 24.13 -28.85
N SER A 683 -0.18 22.98 -29.29
CA SER A 683 -0.14 21.74 -28.51
C SER A 683 1.29 21.19 -28.47
N LEU A 684 1.76 20.84 -27.27
CA LEU A 684 3.07 20.24 -27.03
C LEU A 684 2.97 18.73 -27.22
N ILE A 685 3.81 18.16 -28.08
CA ILE A 685 3.90 16.71 -28.31
C ILE A 685 5.25 16.23 -27.78
N GLU A 686 5.24 15.11 -27.04
CA GLU A 686 6.44 14.46 -26.53
C GLU A 686 7.32 13.96 -27.68
N SER A 687 8.48 14.58 -27.86
CA SER A 687 9.53 14.15 -28.79
C SER A 687 10.42 13.10 -28.12
N LYS A 688 10.77 12.03 -28.83
CA LYS A 688 11.71 10.97 -28.39
C LYS A 688 13.16 11.44 -28.20
N THR A 689 13.43 12.73 -28.34
CA THR A 689 14.77 13.30 -28.25
C THR A 689 14.71 14.56 -27.41
N TRP A 690 15.34 14.52 -26.23
CA TRP A 690 15.80 15.71 -25.55
C TRP A 690 17.29 15.59 -25.28
N LEU A 691 18.06 16.39 -26.02
CA LEU A 691 19.18 17.21 -25.55
C LEU A 691 19.66 18.08 -26.74
N SER A 692 18.91 19.14 -27.02
CA SER A 692 19.42 20.46 -27.47
C SER A 692 18.23 21.36 -27.85
N SER A 693 17.82 22.23 -26.93
CA SER A 693 17.07 23.43 -27.30
C SER A 693 18.07 24.55 -27.60
N SER A 694 18.11 24.98 -28.86
CA SER A 694 18.44 26.37 -29.19
C SER A 694 17.16 27.05 -29.66
N PRO A 695 16.86 28.29 -29.22
CA PRO A 695 15.70 29.02 -29.71
C PRO A 695 15.94 29.43 -31.17
N LYS A 696 14.98 29.13 -32.06
CA LYS A 696 14.89 29.82 -33.36
C LYS A 696 13.78 30.87 -33.28
N GLN A 697 14.16 32.06 -33.76
CA GLN A 697 13.41 33.31 -33.85
C GLN A 697 12.07 33.19 -34.56
#